data_AF-A0A2N1GSH0-F1
#
_entry.id   AF-A0A2N1GSH0-F1
#
_cell.length_a   1.000
_cell.length_b   1.000
_cell.length_c   1.000
_cell.angle_alpha   90.00
_cell.angle_beta   90.00
_cell.angle_gamma   90.00
#
_symmetry.space_group_name_H-M   'P 1'
#
loop_
_entity.id
_entity.type
_entity.pdbx_description
1 polymer ?
#
loop_
_entity_poly.entity_id
_entity_poly.type
_entity_poly.pdbx_seq_one_letter_code
_entity_poly.pdbx_strand_id
1 'polypeptide(L)'
;MSSRVELQALGATVHGHPISPANAGMQSADQAFFDGLNFDADKVHARLRSADIADSGAPAMLFFELCCKRSPDAGDLFVRATSIDPGSSFERLNRLGQSAQKLDIQRVDAFENSPGWVNRGKSYLMSGAGVGMQAFGIYSGYMAMVDAIKHGETGEAWIQGGSIAAELGSLILEQGFSKGGQAMIRNGGMIFRYFPRTSVGKFLSRGAGMFASILTLPFDINDAVKSFNAAAVTSGKVAQDHYVSAGLSVAGAGISLALGVAALAGFGSVAGPLGLAAAALLIAGSMIYQAARVVDDIDDYIELTAHERLRSGWFAFTGKELDKEVMDRFKVSKGYRDHQDLLQLSARQMLEGAYKHSLEHVINGAFRVELKSVQLWRYQWNEQAGEQPFKLDSQAAVVDGDDEIDAGKGLPAELEGKVSGAAGDGKGVLWRLGDGNDRVVGVNDQPNMFSFRSGHKALTGGAKSDAFYHEVTHDELNRANKPPHLSVFDGGTGSDTLAFEGSRPLDDTTHIGHDINLQTGKVSLRGLDADVAAVHVAQLTSIENVSTLRKGTSRVTGSGEANRIAANGYDRVNAGAGDDTIAIGGVDCRVDGGSGRDRYYIADTCVRTTIIEDGEHASLIEFGWPRDVIQHWEINDTALVVRSLRGIDGNDPEHVLTIENVYQRIDGERQLKNNQLVFKTQDEYELLALLPSKPGAASVEQVDIAVTLIGKPSPVAEIISSGTVDINDQGRKRHYVSRLPGDIEFVAKRHATRTSRTVHLDFKSTEIKDVVVSYEVEIRKGVSGNTHLTYKDIGLALHLPQKVVTFKGVIQPIAAATGYSGRNSLKVTTPLLAHDIVLILQDEVSYRLQVPELNYQDDALNPGSRSQSTRSCLKRRTGNYLFTRPVAGEKLALPAQPSKVVIPAGPHTGIHVLHGQSSTYDVYLTSNSIVRLSTPGAAAKTANASVWNIFTSTMTETIKRDDIQLEANRLRIGSAVIELPTVDDDAPVESVSVVTSAGHIYEVSLLFEVLQLYVIDASAYTSVEALVTEIDAHRQRNELAAIVHLPHLSAKGKTGTLVYHATKQYWSLKGDPKVRIEPEDLLITPMPTV
;
A
#
# COMPACT_ATOMS: atom_id res chain seq x y z
N MET A 1 -31.72 27.73 -10.76
CA MET A 1 -32.66 27.72 -9.63
C MET A 1 -33.99 27.22 -10.16
N SER A 2 -34.34 25.99 -9.83
CA SER A 2 -35.66 25.42 -10.14
C SER A 2 -36.68 25.96 -9.14
N SER A 3 -37.88 26.32 -9.57
CA SER A 3 -38.92 26.81 -8.66
C SER A 3 -39.34 25.70 -7.68
N ARG A 4 -39.85 26.04 -6.49
CA ARG A 4 -40.37 25.06 -5.50
C ARG A 4 -41.42 24.11 -6.12
N VAL A 5 -42.19 24.63 -7.07
CA VAL A 5 -43.16 23.88 -7.88
C VAL A 5 -42.48 22.79 -8.72
N GLU A 6 -41.30 23.08 -9.27
CA GLU A 6 -40.51 22.12 -10.05
C GLU A 6 -39.96 20.99 -9.17
N LEU A 7 -39.47 21.31 -7.98
CA LEU A 7 -39.00 20.28 -7.01
C LEU A 7 -40.16 19.37 -6.58
N GLN A 8 -41.35 19.93 -6.36
CA GLN A 8 -42.54 19.16 -6.02
C GLN A 8 -43.00 18.27 -7.20
N ALA A 9 -42.89 18.75 -8.44
CA ALA A 9 -43.19 17.99 -9.65
C ALA A 9 -42.21 16.82 -9.87
N LEU A 10 -40.95 16.97 -9.45
CA LEU A 10 -39.94 15.89 -9.42
C LEU A 10 -40.13 14.93 -8.23
N GLY A 11 -41.15 15.13 -7.41
CA GLY A 11 -41.40 14.29 -6.24
C GLY A 11 -40.39 14.46 -5.12
N ALA A 12 -39.81 15.65 -4.97
CA ALA A 12 -38.83 15.92 -3.92
C ALA A 12 -39.42 15.72 -2.51
N THR A 13 -38.70 14.95 -1.69
CA THR A 13 -38.96 14.78 -0.27
C THR A 13 -37.72 15.18 0.53
N VAL A 14 -37.90 15.65 1.76
CA VAL A 14 -36.83 15.91 2.72
C VAL A 14 -37.12 15.08 3.96
N HIS A 15 -36.21 14.17 4.29
CA HIS A 15 -36.40 13.16 5.34
C HIS A 15 -37.72 12.38 5.19
N GLY A 16 -38.08 12.02 3.96
CA GLY A 16 -39.31 11.28 3.65
C GLY A 16 -40.60 12.11 3.61
N HIS A 17 -40.57 13.40 3.96
CA HIS A 17 -41.73 14.29 3.87
C HIS A 17 -41.72 15.12 2.57
N PRO A 18 -42.86 15.33 1.89
CA PRO A 18 -42.92 16.17 0.69
C PRO A 18 -42.36 17.58 0.92
N ILE A 19 -41.67 18.13 -0.07
CA ILE A 19 -41.17 19.50 0.01
C ILE A 19 -42.33 20.50 0.15
N SER A 20 -42.20 21.44 1.08
CA SER A 20 -43.24 22.40 1.46
C SER A 20 -42.61 23.73 1.90
N PRO A 21 -43.39 24.82 2.02
CA PRO A 21 -42.89 26.07 2.60
C PRO A 21 -42.30 25.91 4.01
N ALA A 22 -42.77 24.94 4.79
CA ALA A 22 -42.34 24.71 6.17
C ALA A 22 -40.95 24.05 6.27
N ASN A 23 -40.56 23.19 5.32
CA ASN A 23 -39.27 22.49 5.33
C ASN A 23 -38.28 22.98 4.24
N ALA A 24 -38.67 23.93 3.39
CA ALA A 24 -37.83 24.55 2.35
C ALA A 24 -37.93 26.09 2.36
N GLY A 25 -38.24 26.67 3.52
CA GLY A 25 -38.32 28.12 3.76
C GLY A 25 -37.04 28.77 4.29
N MET A 26 -35.90 28.07 4.20
CA MET A 26 -34.60 28.51 4.74
C MET A 26 -33.87 29.49 3.82
N GLN A 27 -33.14 30.45 4.39
CA GLN A 27 -32.33 31.42 3.63
C GLN A 27 -31.10 30.79 2.97
N SER A 28 -30.53 29.75 3.59
CA SER A 28 -29.46 28.90 3.05
C SER A 28 -29.70 27.47 3.48
N ALA A 29 -29.53 26.51 2.56
CA ALA A 29 -29.65 25.08 2.87
C ALA A 29 -28.44 24.57 3.66
N ASP A 30 -28.70 23.84 4.75
CA ASP A 30 -27.68 23.18 5.56
C ASP A 30 -27.43 21.73 5.08
N GLN A 31 -26.39 21.08 5.64
CA GLN A 31 -25.99 19.73 5.23
C GLN A 31 -27.10 18.69 5.48
N ALA A 32 -27.85 18.82 6.57
CA ALA A 32 -28.95 17.92 6.91
C ALA A 32 -30.06 17.99 5.86
N PHE A 33 -30.41 19.19 5.39
CA PHE A 33 -31.34 19.36 4.27
C PHE A 33 -30.82 18.69 2.99
N PHE A 34 -29.54 18.88 2.66
CA PHE A 34 -28.96 18.26 1.46
C PHE A 34 -28.94 16.74 1.53
N ASP A 35 -28.57 16.16 2.67
CA ASP A 35 -28.50 14.70 2.88
C ASP A 35 -29.90 14.06 2.96
N GLY A 36 -30.86 14.80 3.51
CA GLY A 36 -32.26 14.39 3.64
C GLY A 36 -33.09 14.52 2.36
N LEU A 37 -32.61 15.26 1.34
CA LEU A 37 -33.35 15.50 0.10
C LEU A 37 -33.34 14.27 -0.82
N ASN A 38 -34.49 13.72 -1.18
CA ASN A 38 -34.60 12.61 -2.15
C ASN A 38 -35.61 12.96 -3.23
N PHE A 39 -35.56 12.27 -4.37
CA PHE A 39 -36.51 12.42 -5.47
C PHE A 39 -37.15 11.08 -5.82
N ASP A 40 -38.45 11.10 -6.07
CA ASP A 40 -39.19 9.94 -6.53
C ASP A 40 -38.80 9.59 -7.98
N ALA A 41 -38.19 8.42 -8.19
CA ALA A 41 -37.66 7.99 -9.48
C ALA A 41 -38.74 7.93 -10.58
N ASP A 42 -39.97 7.56 -10.25
CA ASP A 42 -41.06 7.47 -11.23
C ASP A 42 -41.54 8.85 -11.66
N LYS A 43 -41.62 9.79 -10.71
CA LYS A 43 -41.95 11.19 -10.99
C LYS A 43 -40.84 11.88 -11.76
N VAL A 44 -39.57 11.64 -11.42
CA VAL A 44 -38.43 12.14 -12.21
C VAL A 44 -38.47 11.59 -13.63
N HIS A 45 -38.71 10.29 -13.81
CA HIS A 45 -38.84 9.67 -15.13
C HIS A 45 -39.97 10.31 -15.96
N ALA A 46 -41.17 10.45 -15.38
CA ALA A 46 -42.31 11.08 -16.03
C ALA A 46 -42.05 12.57 -16.36
N ARG A 47 -41.38 13.29 -15.45
CA ARG A 47 -41.05 14.70 -15.63
C ARG A 47 -39.99 14.91 -16.71
N LEU A 48 -38.96 14.06 -16.78
CA LEU A 48 -37.92 14.11 -17.82
C LEU A 48 -38.50 13.85 -19.22
N ARG A 49 -39.44 12.90 -19.36
CA ARG A 49 -40.11 12.61 -20.64
C ARG A 49 -41.11 13.69 -21.11
N SER A 50 -41.65 14.48 -20.18
CA SER A 50 -42.61 15.54 -20.48
C SER A 50 -41.98 16.92 -20.68
N ALA A 51 -40.68 17.06 -20.44
CA ALA A 51 -39.95 18.33 -20.60
C ALA A 51 -39.60 18.59 -22.08
N ASP A 52 -39.75 19.85 -22.50
CA ASP A 52 -39.53 20.30 -23.88
C ASP A 52 -38.14 19.88 -24.42
N ILE A 53 -38.07 19.60 -25.73
CA ILE A 53 -36.99 18.80 -26.35
C ILE A 53 -35.61 19.43 -26.16
N ALA A 54 -35.52 20.75 -25.94
CA ALA A 54 -34.28 21.52 -26.01
C ALA A 54 -33.38 21.60 -24.74
N ASP A 55 -33.79 21.15 -23.54
CA ASP A 55 -32.99 21.43 -22.31
C ASP A 55 -32.76 20.23 -21.35
N SER A 56 -32.24 19.10 -21.87
CA SER A 56 -31.84 17.94 -21.05
C SER A 56 -30.67 18.22 -20.09
N GLY A 57 -29.93 19.33 -20.29
CA GLY A 57 -28.73 19.64 -19.53
C GLY A 57 -28.93 20.24 -18.13
N ALA A 58 -30.05 20.93 -17.90
CA ALA A 58 -30.32 21.58 -16.61
C ALA A 58 -30.63 20.57 -15.47
N PRO A 59 -31.44 19.51 -15.68
CA PRO A 59 -31.70 18.49 -14.65
C PRO A 59 -30.46 17.69 -14.25
N ALA A 60 -29.63 17.26 -15.22
CA ALA A 60 -28.40 16.54 -14.94
C ALA A 60 -27.40 17.38 -14.12
N MET A 61 -27.28 18.68 -14.46
CA MET A 61 -26.48 19.62 -13.66
C MET A 61 -27.00 19.76 -12.24
N LEU A 62 -28.32 19.90 -12.06
CA LEU A 62 -28.93 20.00 -10.75
C LEU A 62 -28.67 18.76 -9.89
N PHE A 63 -28.87 17.56 -10.43
CA PHE A 63 -28.65 16.32 -9.67
C PHE A 63 -27.19 16.08 -9.34
N PHE A 64 -26.28 16.33 -10.27
CA PHE A 64 -24.84 16.28 -10.02
C PHE A 64 -24.42 17.27 -8.93
N GLU A 65 -24.89 18.53 -9.00
CA GLU A 65 -24.58 19.55 -7.99
C GLU A 65 -25.12 19.18 -6.61
N LEU A 66 -26.32 18.58 -6.53
CA LEU A 66 -26.89 18.08 -5.28
C LEU A 66 -26.05 16.94 -4.70
N CYS A 67 -25.57 16.01 -5.53
CA CYS A 67 -24.66 14.95 -5.08
C CYS A 67 -23.33 15.49 -4.55
N CYS A 68 -22.71 16.47 -5.22
CA CYS A 68 -21.48 17.11 -4.72
C CYS A 68 -21.67 17.93 -3.43
N LYS A 69 -22.92 18.18 -3.01
CA LYS A 69 -23.26 18.89 -1.76
C LYS A 69 -23.73 17.96 -0.65
N ARG A 70 -23.81 16.64 -0.90
CA ARG A 70 -24.22 15.63 0.08
C ARG A 70 -23.00 15.01 0.76
N SER A 71 -23.19 14.53 1.98
CA SER A 71 -22.18 13.77 2.72
C SER A 71 -21.85 12.45 2.01
N PRO A 72 -20.63 11.90 2.16
CA PRO A 72 -20.23 10.64 1.52
C PRO A 72 -21.12 9.43 1.84
N ASP A 73 -21.76 9.44 3.01
CA ASP A 73 -22.65 8.38 3.51
C ASP A 73 -24.14 8.72 3.34
N ALA A 74 -24.46 9.83 2.67
CA ALA A 74 -25.85 10.20 2.42
C ALA A 74 -26.52 9.14 1.54
N GLY A 75 -27.76 8.77 1.89
CA GLY A 75 -28.53 7.78 1.14
C GLY A 75 -28.78 8.18 -0.32
N ASP A 76 -29.37 7.26 -1.08
CA ASP A 76 -29.64 7.42 -2.51
C ASP A 76 -30.42 8.70 -2.85
N LEU A 77 -29.97 9.46 -3.86
CA LEU A 77 -30.66 10.67 -4.29
C LEU A 77 -32.03 10.35 -4.93
N PHE A 78 -32.10 9.28 -5.71
CA PHE A 78 -33.34 8.78 -6.31
C PHE A 78 -33.87 7.59 -5.52
N VAL A 79 -35.14 7.66 -5.13
CA VAL A 79 -35.84 6.66 -4.32
C VAL A 79 -37.16 6.26 -4.98
N ARG A 80 -37.68 5.09 -4.66
CA ARG A 80 -38.98 4.60 -5.14
C ARG A 80 -39.69 3.86 -4.00
N ALA A 81 -41.03 3.85 -4.02
CA ALA A 81 -41.84 3.19 -3.00
C ALA A 81 -41.63 1.65 -2.98
N THR A 82 -41.40 1.07 -4.16
CA THR A 82 -40.80 -0.26 -4.33
C THR A 82 -39.28 -0.10 -4.52
N SER A 83 -38.47 -1.08 -4.10
CA SER A 83 -37.01 -1.03 -4.29
C SER A 83 -36.65 -0.76 -5.75
N ILE A 84 -35.58 0.01 -5.98
CA ILE A 84 -35.05 0.23 -7.34
C ILE A 84 -34.49 -1.08 -7.88
N ASP A 85 -34.84 -1.43 -9.11
CA ASP A 85 -34.40 -2.69 -9.74
C ASP A 85 -32.88 -2.70 -10.01
N PRO A 86 -32.19 -3.83 -9.71
CA PRO A 86 -30.78 -3.99 -10.04
C PRO A 86 -30.52 -3.83 -11.55
N GLY A 87 -29.51 -3.04 -11.90
CA GLY A 87 -29.08 -2.71 -13.26
C GLY A 87 -29.82 -1.53 -13.91
N SER A 88 -30.86 -0.97 -13.27
CA SER A 88 -31.70 0.10 -13.84
C SER A 88 -30.98 1.46 -13.98
N SER A 89 -31.51 2.35 -14.83
CA SER A 89 -30.92 3.68 -15.05
C SER A 89 -30.85 4.54 -13.78
N PHE A 90 -31.80 4.39 -12.85
CA PHE A 90 -31.79 5.11 -11.57
C PHE A 90 -30.80 4.53 -10.56
N GLU A 91 -30.58 3.21 -10.54
CA GLU A 91 -29.49 2.64 -9.73
C GLU A 91 -28.13 3.13 -10.22
N ARG A 92 -27.94 3.20 -11.55
CA ARG A 92 -26.71 3.72 -12.16
C ARG A 92 -26.51 5.22 -11.86
N LEU A 93 -27.58 6.02 -11.92
CA LEU A 93 -27.54 7.42 -11.48
C LEU A 93 -27.20 7.55 -10.00
N ASN A 94 -27.75 6.69 -9.12
CA ASN A 94 -27.38 6.68 -7.70
C ASN A 94 -25.90 6.31 -7.51
N ARG A 95 -25.35 5.31 -8.23
CA ARG A 95 -23.92 4.97 -8.18
C ARG A 95 -23.02 6.10 -8.65
N LEU A 96 -23.38 6.79 -9.74
CA LEU A 96 -22.67 8.00 -10.19
C LEU A 96 -22.76 9.11 -9.13
N GLY A 97 -23.90 9.26 -8.48
CA GLY A 97 -24.12 10.23 -7.40
C GLY A 97 -23.31 9.95 -6.16
N GLN A 98 -23.22 8.69 -5.74
CA GLN A 98 -22.35 8.23 -4.66
C GLN A 98 -20.87 8.45 -5.00
N SER A 99 -20.50 8.34 -6.28
CA SER A 99 -19.14 8.68 -6.74
C SER A 99 -18.90 10.19 -6.69
N ALA A 100 -19.89 11.01 -7.07
CA ALA A 100 -19.82 12.47 -6.98
C ALA A 100 -19.76 12.98 -5.52
N GLN A 101 -20.46 12.32 -4.58
CA GLN A 101 -20.40 12.60 -3.13
C GLN A 101 -19.01 12.38 -2.54
N LYS A 102 -18.23 11.48 -3.14
CA LYS A 102 -16.87 11.12 -2.69
C LYS A 102 -15.77 11.93 -3.38
N LEU A 103 -16.12 12.90 -4.25
CA LEU A 103 -15.15 13.77 -4.91
C LEU A 103 -14.53 14.74 -3.88
N ASP A 104 -13.24 14.57 -3.62
CA ASP A 104 -12.50 15.41 -2.68
C ASP A 104 -11.76 16.55 -3.40
N ILE A 105 -12.42 17.70 -3.51
CA ILE A 105 -11.95 18.85 -4.30
C ILE A 105 -11.17 19.87 -3.42
N GLN A 106 -11.10 19.68 -2.10
CA GLN A 106 -10.59 20.69 -1.15
C GLN A 106 -9.34 20.28 -0.35
N ARG A 107 -8.41 19.53 -0.93
CA ARG A 107 -7.15 19.20 -0.25
C ARG A 107 -6.05 20.25 -0.42
N VAL A 108 -6.22 21.45 0.11
CA VAL A 108 -5.11 22.43 0.21
C VAL A 108 -3.93 21.83 0.99
N ASP A 109 -4.21 20.95 1.95
CA ASP A 109 -3.20 20.36 2.84
C ASP A 109 -2.78 18.91 2.44
N ALA A 110 -3.23 18.39 1.28
CA ALA A 110 -2.91 17.01 0.82
C ALA A 110 -1.41 16.73 0.77
N PHE A 111 -0.63 17.75 0.45
CA PHE A 111 0.81 17.63 0.23
C PHE A 111 1.65 18.13 1.41
N GLU A 112 1.02 18.46 2.54
CA GLU A 112 1.71 18.95 3.74
C GLU A 112 2.74 17.93 4.24
N ASN A 113 2.40 16.64 4.14
CA ASN A 113 3.27 15.50 4.48
C ASN A 113 3.91 14.87 3.23
N SER A 114 4.32 15.66 2.24
CA SER A 114 5.09 15.14 1.09
C SER A 114 6.60 15.29 1.29
N PRO A 115 7.42 14.35 0.79
CA PRO A 115 8.87 14.43 0.79
C PRO A 115 9.38 15.74 0.21
N GLY A 116 10.55 16.17 0.65
CA GLY A 116 11.14 17.45 0.23
C GLY A 116 11.36 17.61 -1.28
N TRP A 117 11.50 16.51 -2.02
CA TRP A 117 11.64 16.52 -3.48
C TRP A 117 10.31 16.73 -4.24
N VAL A 118 9.16 16.72 -3.54
CA VAL A 118 7.85 17.00 -4.13
C VAL A 118 7.58 18.51 -4.16
N ASN A 119 7.37 19.07 -5.35
CA ASN A 119 6.92 20.43 -5.52
C ASN A 119 5.41 20.52 -5.21
N ARG A 120 5.08 20.93 -3.99
CA ARG A 120 3.68 21.00 -3.48
C ARG A 120 2.79 21.90 -4.33
N GLY A 121 3.29 23.06 -4.75
CA GLY A 121 2.50 24.03 -5.53
C GLY A 121 2.13 23.51 -6.91
N LYS A 122 3.08 22.90 -7.63
CA LYS A 122 2.82 22.24 -8.90
C LYS A 122 1.94 21.01 -8.73
N SER A 123 2.19 20.20 -7.71
CA SER A 123 1.37 19.03 -7.38
C SER A 123 -0.09 19.41 -7.14
N TYR A 124 -0.36 20.46 -6.34
CA TYR A 124 -1.71 20.94 -6.09
C TYR A 124 -2.45 21.33 -7.37
N LEU A 125 -1.78 22.02 -8.29
CA LEU A 125 -2.34 22.40 -9.59
C LEU A 125 -2.62 21.18 -10.47
N MET A 126 -1.69 20.21 -10.51
CA MET A 126 -1.77 19.05 -11.40
C MET A 126 -2.73 17.97 -10.87
N SER A 127 -2.67 17.63 -9.58
CA SER A 127 -3.61 16.68 -8.97
C SER A 127 -5.04 17.22 -8.94
N GLY A 128 -5.21 18.53 -8.81
CA GLY A 128 -6.52 19.19 -8.91
C GLY A 128 -7.16 18.99 -10.30
N ALA A 129 -6.35 18.93 -11.36
CA ALA A 129 -6.83 18.60 -12.70
C ALA A 129 -7.32 17.14 -12.81
N GLY A 130 -6.64 16.18 -12.17
CA GLY A 130 -7.07 14.78 -12.09
C GLY A 130 -8.44 14.60 -11.44
N VAL A 131 -8.67 15.25 -10.28
CA VAL A 131 -9.99 15.30 -9.63
C VAL A 131 -11.02 16.00 -10.53
N GLY A 132 -10.60 17.03 -11.27
CA GLY A 132 -11.45 17.71 -12.24
C GLY A 132 -11.91 16.82 -13.41
N MET A 133 -11.05 15.92 -13.88
CA MET A 133 -11.36 14.95 -14.92
C MET A 133 -12.30 13.84 -14.40
N GLN A 134 -12.10 13.36 -13.18
CA GLN A 134 -13.04 12.44 -12.53
C GLN A 134 -14.43 13.09 -12.38
N ALA A 135 -14.47 14.35 -11.93
CA ALA A 135 -15.71 15.10 -11.82
C ALA A 135 -16.38 15.33 -13.19
N PHE A 136 -15.60 15.61 -14.24
CA PHE A 136 -16.10 15.75 -15.61
C PHE A 136 -16.65 14.43 -16.17
N GLY A 137 -15.97 13.30 -15.92
CA GLY A 137 -16.42 11.97 -16.30
C GLY A 137 -17.74 11.58 -15.62
N ILE A 138 -17.83 11.78 -14.30
CA ILE A 138 -19.07 11.53 -13.53
C ILE A 138 -20.21 12.42 -14.03
N TYR A 139 -19.96 13.71 -14.26
CA TYR A 139 -20.94 14.64 -14.81
C TYR A 139 -21.42 14.25 -16.21
N SER A 140 -20.49 13.83 -17.08
CA SER A 140 -20.81 13.38 -18.44
C SER A 140 -21.64 12.10 -18.41
N GLY A 141 -21.36 11.18 -17.49
CA GLY A 141 -22.18 10.00 -17.22
C GLY A 141 -23.60 10.37 -16.76
N TYR A 142 -23.73 11.37 -15.87
CA TYR A 142 -25.03 11.91 -15.44
C TYR A 142 -25.84 12.47 -16.61
N MET A 143 -25.19 13.26 -17.47
CA MET A 143 -25.80 13.82 -18.68
C MET A 143 -26.29 12.73 -19.63
N ALA A 144 -25.45 11.74 -19.94
CA ALA A 144 -25.79 10.63 -20.84
C ALA A 144 -26.97 9.80 -20.29
N MET A 145 -26.99 9.53 -18.98
CA MET A 145 -28.07 8.77 -18.35
C MET A 145 -29.40 9.52 -18.32
N VAL A 146 -29.38 10.82 -18.00
CA VAL A 146 -30.58 11.67 -18.03
C VAL A 146 -31.12 11.80 -19.46
N ASP A 147 -30.24 11.90 -20.45
CA ASP A 147 -30.61 11.97 -21.86
C ASP A 147 -31.21 10.65 -22.37
N ALA A 148 -30.64 9.50 -22.00
CA ALA A 148 -31.20 8.18 -22.32
C ALA A 148 -32.59 7.96 -21.71
N ILE A 149 -32.80 8.40 -20.46
CA ILE A 149 -34.11 8.35 -19.80
C ILE A 149 -35.15 9.21 -20.55
N LYS A 150 -34.73 10.39 -21.02
CA LYS A 150 -35.58 11.33 -21.77
C LYS A 150 -36.06 10.73 -23.09
N HIS A 151 -35.18 10.06 -23.84
CA HIS A 151 -35.47 9.51 -25.16
C HIS A 151 -36.06 8.09 -25.14
N GLY A 152 -36.13 7.44 -23.97
CA GLY A 152 -36.75 6.11 -23.84
C GLY A 152 -35.93 4.98 -24.47
N GLU A 153 -34.64 5.21 -24.71
CA GLU A 153 -33.72 4.27 -25.33
C GLU A 153 -33.29 3.20 -24.31
N THR A 154 -33.80 1.98 -24.45
CA THR A 154 -33.50 0.86 -23.55
C THR A 154 -32.36 -0.04 -24.04
N GLY A 155 -31.88 0.13 -25.29
CA GLY A 155 -30.91 -0.77 -25.94
C GLY A 155 -29.48 -0.24 -26.12
N GLU A 156 -29.27 1.05 -26.46
CA GLU A 156 -27.94 1.58 -26.82
C GLU A 156 -27.20 2.31 -25.69
N ALA A 157 -27.89 2.72 -24.61
CA ALA A 157 -27.27 3.32 -23.43
C ALA A 157 -26.37 2.34 -22.63
N TRP A 158 -26.44 1.05 -22.95
CA TRP A 158 -25.68 -0.03 -22.33
C TRP A 158 -24.16 0.07 -22.57
N ILE A 159 -23.75 0.63 -23.72
CA ILE A 159 -22.33 0.70 -24.13
C ILE A 159 -21.65 2.01 -23.70
N GLN A 160 -22.41 3.10 -23.52
CA GLN A 160 -21.82 4.42 -23.22
C GLN A 160 -21.66 4.74 -21.73
N GLY A 161 -22.42 4.12 -20.84
CA GLY A 161 -22.34 4.39 -19.40
C GLY A 161 -21.60 3.33 -18.56
N GLY A 162 -21.29 2.16 -19.14
CA GLY A 162 -20.63 1.06 -18.45
C GLY A 162 -19.10 1.20 -18.33
N SER A 163 -18.46 1.98 -19.20
CA SER A 163 -17.01 2.19 -19.20
C SER A 163 -16.54 3.20 -18.15
N ILE A 164 -17.33 4.23 -17.86
CA ILE A 164 -16.91 5.38 -17.03
C ILE A 164 -16.70 4.98 -15.54
N ALA A 165 -17.34 3.92 -15.05
CA ALA A 165 -17.21 3.47 -13.67
C ALA A 165 -16.03 2.51 -13.42
N ALA A 166 -15.45 1.93 -14.47
CA ALA A 166 -14.37 0.93 -14.36
C ALA A 166 -12.96 1.52 -14.46
N GLU A 167 -12.82 2.74 -14.98
CA GLU A 167 -11.53 3.35 -15.41
C GLU A 167 -11.04 4.49 -14.47
N LEU A 168 -11.48 4.55 -13.22
CA LEU A 168 -11.27 5.74 -12.36
C LEU A 168 -9.86 5.86 -11.73
N GLY A 169 -8.85 5.12 -12.22
CA GLY A 169 -7.54 4.96 -11.57
C GLY A 169 -6.29 5.44 -12.29
N SER A 170 -6.28 5.77 -13.59
CA SER A 170 -5.06 6.23 -14.28
C SER A 170 -5.37 6.97 -15.59
N LEU A 171 -5.27 8.30 -15.59
CA LEU A 171 -5.77 9.13 -16.69
C LEU A 171 -4.70 9.82 -17.56
N ILE A 172 -3.42 9.48 -17.45
CA ILE A 172 -2.41 10.05 -18.36
C ILE A 172 -2.11 9.14 -19.57
N LEU A 173 -2.45 7.84 -19.53
CA LEU A 173 -2.10 6.91 -20.63
C LEU A 173 -3.26 6.13 -21.26
N GLU A 174 -4.49 6.25 -20.77
CA GLU A 174 -5.60 5.51 -21.39
C GLU A 174 -6.14 6.19 -22.67
N GLN A 175 -5.90 5.55 -23.80
CA GLN A 175 -6.71 5.67 -25.03
C GLN A 175 -8.12 5.07 -24.83
N GLY A 176 -8.82 5.47 -23.77
CA GLY A 176 -10.27 5.26 -23.59
C GLY A 176 -11.13 6.25 -24.39
N PHE A 177 -10.51 7.14 -25.17
CA PHE A 177 -11.24 8.18 -25.91
C PHE A 177 -11.85 7.75 -27.25
N SER A 178 -11.58 6.55 -27.78
CA SER A 178 -12.12 6.18 -29.09
C SER A 178 -13.64 5.97 -29.08
N LYS A 179 -14.22 5.51 -27.97
CA LYS A 179 -15.69 5.38 -27.80
C LYS A 179 -16.32 6.58 -27.08
N GLY A 180 -15.64 7.18 -26.09
CA GLY A 180 -16.09 8.41 -25.41
C GLY A 180 -16.05 9.66 -26.31
N GLY A 181 -15.08 9.74 -27.22
CA GLY A 181 -14.94 10.80 -28.21
C GLY A 181 -16.11 10.88 -29.20
N GLN A 182 -16.69 9.74 -29.61
CA GLN A 182 -17.88 9.72 -30.48
C GLN A 182 -19.14 10.26 -29.79
N ALA A 183 -19.29 10.03 -28.47
CA ALA A 183 -20.36 10.63 -27.67
C ALA A 183 -20.11 12.14 -27.43
N MET A 184 -18.85 12.55 -27.20
CA MET A 184 -18.42 13.95 -27.13
C MET A 184 -18.71 14.73 -28.42
N ILE A 185 -18.51 14.11 -29.59
CA ILE A 185 -18.77 14.72 -30.89
C ILE A 185 -20.28 14.87 -31.15
N ARG A 186 -21.13 13.95 -30.67
CA ARG A 186 -22.59 14.02 -30.83
C ARG A 186 -23.28 15.00 -29.87
N ASN A 187 -22.81 15.13 -28.62
CA ASN A 187 -23.47 15.90 -27.54
C ASN A 187 -22.66 17.11 -27.00
N GLY A 188 -21.51 17.43 -27.59
CA GLY A 188 -20.53 18.39 -27.05
C GLY A 188 -21.08 19.78 -26.73
N GLY A 189 -22.04 20.30 -27.52
CA GLY A 189 -22.60 21.64 -27.32
C GLY A 189 -23.30 21.86 -25.97
N MET A 190 -23.89 20.82 -25.38
CA MET A 190 -24.64 20.91 -24.12
C MET A 190 -23.77 20.67 -22.88
N ILE A 191 -22.80 19.75 -22.95
CA ILE A 191 -21.88 19.42 -21.85
C ILE A 191 -20.98 20.64 -21.53
N PHE A 192 -20.39 21.28 -22.55
CA PHE A 192 -19.55 22.47 -22.39
C PHE A 192 -20.32 23.72 -21.92
N ARG A 193 -21.64 23.76 -22.13
CA ARG A 193 -22.50 24.88 -21.70
C ARG A 193 -22.81 24.85 -20.20
N TYR A 194 -22.91 23.66 -19.60
CA TYR A 194 -23.43 23.51 -18.23
C TYR A 194 -22.40 23.03 -17.21
N PHE A 195 -21.34 22.29 -17.60
CA PHE A 195 -20.30 21.88 -16.65
C PHE A 195 -19.58 23.06 -15.99
N PRO A 196 -19.14 24.12 -16.70
CA PRO A 196 -18.52 25.30 -16.07
C PRO A 196 -19.45 26.06 -15.11
N ARG A 197 -20.74 25.72 -15.06
CA ARG A 197 -21.74 26.35 -14.17
C ARG A 197 -21.94 25.59 -12.85
N THR A 198 -21.46 24.34 -12.74
CA THR A 198 -21.43 23.57 -11.47
C THR A 198 -20.41 24.17 -10.51
N SER A 199 -20.50 23.87 -9.21
CA SER A 199 -19.49 24.33 -8.23
C SER A 199 -18.10 23.77 -8.54
N VAL A 200 -18.03 22.51 -8.99
CA VAL A 200 -16.79 21.85 -9.42
C VAL A 200 -16.21 22.52 -10.67
N GLY A 201 -17.04 22.76 -11.70
CA GLY A 201 -16.60 23.45 -12.93
C GLY A 201 -16.22 24.91 -12.71
N LYS A 202 -16.85 25.60 -11.74
CA LYS A 202 -16.45 26.95 -11.30
C LYS A 202 -15.12 26.96 -10.53
N PHE A 203 -14.87 25.95 -9.70
CA PHE A 203 -13.60 25.78 -9.01
C PHE A 203 -12.46 25.53 -10.02
N LEU A 204 -12.70 24.64 -11.00
CA LEU A 204 -11.72 24.29 -12.04
C LEU A 204 -11.47 25.42 -13.05
N SER A 205 -12.49 26.21 -13.40
CA SER A 205 -12.33 27.37 -14.31
C SER A 205 -11.49 28.51 -13.73
N ARG A 206 -11.18 28.50 -12.43
CA ARG A 206 -10.19 29.42 -11.82
C ARG A 206 -8.74 28.98 -12.07
N GLY A 207 -8.50 27.77 -12.59
CA GLY A 207 -7.20 27.23 -13.03
C GLY A 207 -7.02 27.21 -14.57
N ALA A 208 -7.70 28.09 -15.29
CA ALA A 208 -8.01 28.00 -16.73
C ALA A 208 -6.84 27.85 -17.74
N GLY A 209 -5.58 28.02 -17.34
CA GLY A 209 -4.44 28.01 -18.27
C GLY A 209 -4.12 26.66 -18.90
N MET A 210 -4.47 25.53 -18.25
CA MET A 210 -4.05 24.19 -18.68
C MET A 210 -5.18 23.36 -19.30
N PHE A 211 -6.44 23.67 -18.97
CA PHE A 211 -7.62 23.05 -19.59
C PHE A 211 -7.81 23.48 -21.05
N ALA A 212 -7.41 24.71 -21.40
CA ALA A 212 -7.48 25.20 -22.78
C ALA A 212 -6.56 24.40 -23.73
N SER A 213 -5.42 23.91 -23.25
CA SER A 213 -4.40 23.19 -24.03
C SER A 213 -4.75 21.73 -24.29
N ILE A 214 -5.55 21.11 -23.42
CA ILE A 214 -6.05 19.73 -23.60
C ILE A 214 -7.28 19.71 -24.50
N LEU A 215 -8.09 20.78 -24.46
CA LEU A 215 -9.22 20.96 -25.37
C LEU A 215 -8.80 21.16 -26.83
N THR A 216 -7.52 21.44 -27.12
CA THR A 216 -7.00 21.59 -28.49
C THR A 216 -6.45 20.31 -29.11
N LEU A 217 -6.16 19.26 -28.32
CA LEU A 217 -5.60 17.99 -28.81
C LEU A 217 -6.47 17.25 -29.86
N PRO A 218 -7.82 17.36 -29.87
CA PRO A 218 -8.62 16.75 -30.95
C PRO A 218 -8.50 17.46 -32.30
N PHE A 219 -8.00 18.70 -32.36
CA PHE A 219 -7.99 19.49 -33.60
C PHE A 219 -6.79 19.18 -34.51
N ASP A 220 -5.69 18.62 -34.01
CA ASP A 220 -4.51 18.24 -34.82
C ASP A 220 -4.59 16.81 -35.40
N ILE A 221 -5.56 16.00 -34.95
CA ILE A 221 -5.80 14.63 -35.45
C ILE A 221 -6.63 14.64 -36.75
N ASN A 222 -7.30 15.75 -37.06
CA ASN A 222 -8.22 15.85 -38.19
C ASN A 222 -7.50 15.75 -39.56
N ASP A 223 -6.20 16.05 -39.61
CA ASP A 223 -5.39 15.90 -40.82
C ASP A 223 -4.81 14.48 -40.99
N ALA A 224 -4.69 13.68 -39.93
CA ALA A 224 -4.26 12.27 -40.01
C ALA A 224 -5.38 11.34 -40.50
N VAL A 225 -6.65 11.72 -40.29
CA VAL A 225 -7.83 10.94 -40.74
C VAL A 225 -8.09 11.10 -42.26
N LYS A 226 -7.57 12.15 -42.90
CA LYS A 226 -7.63 12.27 -44.37
C LYS A 226 -6.75 11.25 -45.10
N SER A 227 -5.69 10.73 -44.47
CA SER A 227 -4.80 9.71 -45.06
C SER A 227 -5.33 8.28 -44.91
N PHE A 228 -6.14 7.97 -43.89
CA PHE A 228 -6.79 6.66 -43.75
C PHE A 228 -8.09 6.52 -44.56
N ASN A 229 -8.74 7.64 -44.91
CA ASN A 229 -9.89 7.66 -45.81
C ASN A 229 -9.54 7.37 -47.30
N ALA A 230 -8.26 7.25 -47.64
CA ALA A 230 -7.80 6.75 -48.94
C ALA A 230 -7.69 5.21 -49.02
N ALA A 231 -7.81 4.48 -47.90
CA ALA A 231 -7.69 3.02 -47.88
C ALA A 231 -9.01 2.29 -47.51
N ALA A 232 -10.12 3.01 -47.40
CA ALA A 232 -11.42 2.44 -47.09
C ALA A 232 -12.50 2.84 -48.11
N VAL A 233 -12.19 2.71 -49.40
CA VAL A 233 -13.23 2.53 -50.43
C VAL A 233 -13.25 1.08 -50.84
N THR A 234 -13.70 0.23 -49.92
CA THR A 234 -14.58 -0.90 -50.26
C THR A 234 -15.30 -1.39 -49.01
N SER A 235 -16.56 -1.74 -49.22
CA SER A 235 -17.65 -1.75 -48.25
C SER A 235 -18.29 -3.13 -48.10
N GLY A 236 -18.95 -3.35 -46.95
CA GLY A 236 -20.00 -4.36 -46.71
C GLY A 236 -19.55 -5.51 -45.81
N LYS A 237 -19.83 -5.62 -44.50
CA LYS A 237 -20.83 -5.07 -43.56
C LYS A 237 -22.23 -5.65 -43.73
N VAL A 238 -22.69 -6.49 -42.81
CA VAL A 238 -22.90 -6.19 -41.37
C VAL A 238 -22.10 -7.19 -40.51
N ALA A 239 -20.98 -6.93 -39.78
CA ALA A 239 -20.39 -5.78 -39.08
C ALA A 239 -21.18 -5.19 -37.90
N GLN A 240 -22.20 -5.92 -37.50
CA GLN A 240 -23.14 -5.62 -36.44
C GLN A 240 -23.74 -6.99 -36.24
N ASP A 241 -23.18 -7.77 -35.34
CA ASP A 241 -23.90 -8.07 -34.13
C ASP A 241 -23.20 -9.34 -33.65
N HIS A 242 -22.79 -9.54 -32.43
CA HIS A 242 -22.77 -8.72 -31.25
C HIS A 242 -21.72 -9.51 -30.45
N TYR A 243 -20.58 -8.90 -30.13
CA TYR A 243 -20.50 -8.11 -28.91
C TYR A 243 -21.25 -8.79 -27.75
N VAL A 244 -20.52 -9.12 -26.70
CA VAL A 244 -20.86 -8.55 -25.37
C VAL A 244 -21.81 -9.32 -24.47
N SER A 245 -22.27 -10.53 -24.80
CA SER A 245 -23.20 -11.24 -23.90
C SER A 245 -22.64 -12.27 -22.92
N ALA A 246 -21.33 -12.59 -22.89
CA ALA A 246 -20.81 -13.54 -21.89
C ALA A 246 -19.60 -13.08 -21.06
N GLY A 247 -18.94 -11.96 -21.40
CA GLY A 247 -17.63 -11.63 -20.84
C GLY A 247 -17.49 -10.28 -20.15
N LEU A 248 -18.57 -9.65 -19.68
CA LEU A 248 -18.46 -8.36 -18.98
C LEU A 248 -19.55 -8.16 -17.92
N SER A 249 -19.33 -8.74 -16.74
CA SER A 249 -19.08 -8.01 -15.48
C SER A 249 -19.00 -9.09 -14.39
N VAL A 250 -17.95 -9.17 -13.58
CA VAL A 250 -17.77 -8.30 -12.42
C VAL A 250 -16.26 -8.12 -12.13
N ALA A 251 -15.86 -6.86 -12.05
CA ALA A 251 -14.75 -6.24 -11.32
C ALA A 251 -13.32 -6.81 -11.55
N GLY A 252 -12.34 -5.98 -11.94
CA GLY A 252 -11.97 -4.75 -11.26
C GLY A 252 -10.98 -5.09 -10.14
N ALA A 253 -9.68 -4.90 -10.41
CA ALA A 253 -8.56 -5.09 -9.48
C ALA A 253 -8.44 -6.51 -8.84
N GLY A 254 -7.53 -7.35 -9.34
CA GLY A 254 -7.17 -8.55 -8.56
C GLY A 254 -6.36 -9.69 -9.20
N ILE A 255 -6.06 -9.72 -10.50
CA ILE A 255 -5.40 -10.89 -11.12
C ILE A 255 -4.28 -10.50 -12.09
N SER A 256 -3.33 -9.68 -11.60
CA SER A 256 -2.03 -9.51 -12.26
C SER A 256 -0.85 -9.64 -11.28
N LEU A 257 -1.12 -9.92 -10.00
CA LEU A 257 -0.09 -10.21 -8.98
C LEU A 257 -0.11 -11.67 -8.47
N ALA A 258 -1.04 -12.49 -8.95
CA ALA A 258 -1.22 -13.88 -8.46
C ALA A 258 -0.40 -14.95 -9.23
N LEU A 259 0.24 -14.60 -10.35
CA LEU A 259 1.25 -15.46 -11.00
C LEU A 259 2.69 -14.95 -10.77
N GLY A 260 2.86 -13.71 -10.28
CA GLY A 260 4.16 -13.16 -9.88
C GLY A 260 4.57 -13.48 -8.43
N VAL A 261 3.64 -13.80 -7.53
CA VAL A 261 3.94 -14.12 -6.12
C VAL A 261 4.19 -15.62 -5.89
N ALA A 262 3.81 -16.50 -6.82
CA ALA A 262 4.26 -17.90 -6.80
C ALA A 262 5.70 -18.07 -7.31
N ALA A 263 6.21 -17.12 -8.10
CA ALA A 263 7.57 -17.15 -8.63
C ALA A 263 8.62 -16.61 -7.64
N LEU A 264 8.25 -15.81 -6.62
CA LEU A 264 9.20 -15.26 -5.64
C LEU A 264 9.42 -16.15 -4.41
N ALA A 265 8.71 -17.27 -4.29
CA ALA A 265 8.97 -18.33 -3.31
C ALA A 265 9.79 -19.47 -3.95
N GLY A 266 11.05 -19.18 -4.25
CA GLY A 266 12.14 -20.06 -4.68
C GLY A 266 11.82 -21.52 -5.06
N PHE A 267 11.84 -21.79 -6.36
CA PHE A 267 12.29 -23.08 -6.87
C PHE A 267 13.67 -22.88 -7.52
N GLY A 268 14.69 -23.42 -6.85
CA GLY A 268 16.08 -23.36 -7.31
C GLY A 268 17.07 -23.41 -6.14
N SER A 269 17.35 -24.64 -5.67
CA SER A 269 18.50 -25.10 -4.86
C SER A 269 18.20 -25.65 -3.46
N VAL A 270 17.66 -26.87 -3.36
CA VAL A 270 17.99 -27.81 -2.26
C VAL A 270 17.91 -29.25 -2.77
N ALA A 271 19.06 -29.86 -3.07
CA ALA A 271 19.17 -31.31 -2.92
C ALA A 271 19.54 -31.59 -1.44
N GLY A 272 18.57 -32.06 -0.65
CA GLY A 272 18.69 -32.60 0.72
C GLY A 272 18.88 -31.58 1.86
N PRO A 273 18.38 -31.79 3.11
CA PRO A 273 17.70 -32.95 3.71
C PRO A 273 16.41 -32.56 4.47
N LEU A 274 15.26 -32.50 3.78
CA LEU A 274 13.92 -32.43 4.42
C LEU A 274 13.00 -33.59 4.01
N GLY A 275 13.57 -34.62 3.39
CA GLY A 275 13.01 -35.98 3.37
C GLY A 275 12.99 -36.68 4.75
N LEU A 276 13.25 -35.97 5.85
CA LEU A 276 13.28 -36.53 7.21
C LEU A 276 12.10 -36.15 8.11
N ALA A 277 11.16 -35.30 7.68
CA ALA A 277 9.95 -35.02 8.48
C ALA A 277 8.75 -35.91 8.12
N ALA A 278 8.65 -36.38 6.87
CA ALA A 278 7.66 -37.38 6.46
C ALA A 278 8.13 -38.82 6.76
N ALA A 279 9.44 -39.08 6.76
CA ALA A 279 10.01 -40.36 7.19
C ALA A 279 9.97 -40.56 8.72
N ALA A 280 9.97 -39.48 9.53
CA ALA A 280 9.89 -39.59 10.99
C ALA A 280 8.50 -40.00 11.53
N LEU A 281 7.43 -39.84 10.74
CA LEU A 281 6.07 -40.30 11.10
C LEU A 281 5.77 -41.74 10.66
N LEU A 282 6.61 -42.33 9.80
CA LEU A 282 6.52 -43.75 9.42
C LEU A 282 7.51 -44.65 10.19
N ILE A 283 8.42 -44.07 10.97
CA ILE A 283 9.41 -44.80 11.78
C ILE A 283 8.91 -45.10 13.21
N ALA A 284 7.72 -44.64 13.61
CA ALA A 284 7.12 -44.99 14.90
C ALA A 284 6.19 -46.22 14.88
N GLY A 285 6.00 -46.87 13.73
CA GLY A 285 4.99 -47.94 13.56
C GLY A 285 5.50 -49.35 13.19
N SER A 286 6.78 -49.57 12.91
CA SER A 286 7.22 -50.82 12.25
C SER A 286 8.40 -51.56 12.91
N MET A 287 8.66 -51.35 14.21
CA MET A 287 9.58 -52.19 14.97
C MET A 287 8.98 -53.55 15.43
N ILE A 288 7.79 -53.93 14.97
CA ILE A 288 7.22 -55.27 15.23
C ILE A 288 6.50 -55.79 13.97
N TYR A 289 7.23 -56.05 12.88
CA TYR A 289 6.77 -56.95 11.80
C TYR A 289 7.90 -57.44 10.84
N GLN A 290 9.16 -57.46 11.29
CA GLN A 290 10.27 -57.98 10.49
C GLN A 290 10.43 -59.50 10.70
N ALA A 291 10.11 -60.29 9.67
CA ALA A 291 10.81 -61.52 9.24
C ALA A 291 10.00 -62.38 8.22
N ALA A 292 8.72 -62.08 7.95
CA ALA A 292 7.89 -62.93 7.08
C ALA A 292 7.50 -62.31 5.71
N ARG A 293 7.77 -61.01 5.45
CA ARG A 293 7.25 -60.30 4.25
C ARG A 293 8.26 -59.89 3.17
N VAL A 294 9.55 -60.13 3.38
CA VAL A 294 10.59 -59.72 2.39
C VAL A 294 10.44 -60.44 1.04
N VAL A 295 9.82 -61.62 1.01
CA VAL A 295 9.55 -62.38 -0.23
C VAL A 295 8.24 -61.93 -0.90
N ASP A 296 7.21 -61.59 -0.13
CA ASP A 296 5.93 -61.07 -0.66
C ASP A 296 6.11 -59.65 -1.26
N ASP A 297 6.89 -58.78 -0.60
CA ASP A 297 7.18 -57.43 -1.10
C ASP A 297 8.06 -57.43 -2.37
N ILE A 298 8.79 -58.52 -2.68
CA ILE A 298 9.55 -58.67 -3.94
C ILE A 298 8.65 -59.26 -5.03
N ASP A 299 7.77 -60.21 -4.67
CA ASP A 299 6.81 -60.84 -5.60
C ASP A 299 5.79 -59.85 -6.16
N ASP A 300 5.42 -58.83 -5.37
CA ASP A 300 4.54 -57.76 -5.85
C ASP A 300 5.15 -57.01 -7.04
N TYR A 301 6.48 -56.94 -7.17
CA TYR A 301 7.19 -56.13 -8.17
C TYR A 301 7.86 -56.94 -9.28
N ILE A 302 8.26 -58.21 -9.03
CA ILE A 302 8.87 -59.08 -10.04
C ILE A 302 8.35 -60.52 -9.90
N GLU A 303 7.99 -61.17 -11.02
CA GLU A 303 7.59 -62.59 -11.00
C GLU A 303 8.82 -63.47 -10.73
N LEU A 304 8.83 -64.13 -9.57
CA LEU A 304 9.91 -65.02 -9.13
C LEU A 304 9.63 -66.47 -9.55
N THR A 305 10.63 -67.19 -10.08
CA THR A 305 10.50 -68.64 -10.29
C THR A 305 10.44 -69.39 -8.95
N ALA A 306 9.87 -70.59 -8.95
CA ALA A 306 9.73 -71.41 -7.74
C ALA A 306 11.08 -71.66 -7.01
N HIS A 307 12.20 -71.72 -7.74
CA HIS A 307 13.53 -71.87 -7.17
C HIS A 307 14.08 -70.55 -6.56
N GLU A 308 13.91 -69.42 -7.25
CA GLU A 308 14.31 -68.09 -6.75
C GLU A 308 13.54 -67.71 -5.48
N ARG A 309 12.26 -68.08 -5.40
CA ARG A 309 11.38 -67.81 -4.25
C ARG A 309 11.84 -68.57 -3.00
N LEU A 310 12.21 -69.85 -3.14
CA LEU A 310 12.74 -70.70 -2.07
C LEU A 310 14.11 -70.22 -1.57
N ARG A 311 15.01 -69.86 -2.50
CA ARG A 311 16.38 -69.43 -2.20
C ARG A 311 16.43 -68.01 -1.61
N SER A 312 15.66 -67.08 -2.14
CA SER A 312 15.53 -65.72 -1.60
C SER A 312 14.90 -65.74 -0.21
N GLY A 313 13.91 -66.60 0.03
CA GLY A 313 13.35 -66.85 1.36
C GLY A 313 14.37 -67.41 2.36
N TRP A 314 15.23 -68.35 1.93
CA TRP A 314 16.31 -68.91 2.76
C TRP A 314 17.43 -67.90 3.07
N PHE A 315 17.79 -67.02 2.13
CA PHE A 315 18.81 -65.99 2.33
C PHE A 315 18.32 -64.84 3.22
N ALA A 316 17.07 -64.39 3.04
CA ALA A 316 16.42 -63.46 3.96
C ALA A 316 16.30 -64.04 5.38
N PHE A 317 16.02 -65.33 5.52
CA PHE A 317 15.92 -66.04 6.80
C PHE A 317 17.28 -66.23 7.51
N THR A 318 18.37 -66.41 6.76
CA THR A 318 19.73 -66.65 7.32
C THR A 318 20.59 -65.39 7.41
N GLY A 319 20.06 -64.21 7.09
CA GLY A 319 20.80 -62.94 7.11
C GLY A 319 21.89 -62.85 6.04
N LYS A 320 21.74 -63.57 4.93
CA LYS A 320 22.67 -63.53 3.78
C LYS A 320 22.17 -62.53 2.72
N GLU A 321 23.10 -61.87 2.03
CA GLU A 321 22.76 -60.97 0.91
C GLU A 321 21.96 -61.74 -0.16
N LEU A 322 20.86 -61.15 -0.62
CA LEU A 322 20.01 -61.72 -1.68
C LEU A 322 20.76 -61.77 -3.01
N ASP A 323 20.41 -62.74 -3.87
CA ASP A 323 21.08 -62.89 -5.18
C ASP A 323 20.97 -61.59 -5.98
N LYS A 324 22.11 -61.15 -6.54
CA LYS A 324 22.23 -59.86 -7.23
C LYS A 324 21.23 -59.69 -8.36
N GLU A 325 20.96 -60.75 -9.12
CA GLU A 325 20.00 -60.74 -10.24
C GLU A 325 18.55 -60.47 -9.78
N VAL A 326 18.13 -61.04 -8.64
CA VAL A 326 16.81 -60.79 -8.04
C VAL A 326 16.72 -59.36 -7.52
N MET A 327 17.78 -58.89 -6.85
CA MET A 327 17.84 -57.54 -6.28
C MET A 327 17.90 -56.46 -7.36
N ASP A 328 18.62 -56.69 -8.45
CA ASP A 328 18.76 -55.79 -9.60
C ASP A 328 17.40 -55.65 -10.33
N ARG A 329 16.69 -56.76 -10.58
CA ARG A 329 15.32 -56.75 -11.15
C ARG A 329 14.32 -56.03 -10.22
N PHE A 330 14.39 -56.29 -8.92
CA PHE A 330 13.54 -55.65 -7.92
C PHE A 330 13.79 -54.13 -7.84
N LYS A 331 15.06 -53.70 -7.76
CA LYS A 331 15.44 -52.27 -7.72
C LYS A 331 14.90 -51.51 -8.93
N VAL A 332 14.97 -52.10 -10.12
CA VAL A 332 14.42 -51.50 -11.35
C VAL A 332 12.90 -51.40 -11.29
N SER A 333 12.20 -52.50 -11.02
CA SER A 333 10.73 -52.52 -11.01
C SER A 333 10.13 -51.65 -9.90
N LYS A 334 10.70 -51.71 -8.69
CA LYS A 334 10.29 -50.84 -7.58
C LYS A 334 10.60 -49.38 -7.87
N GLY A 335 11.81 -49.07 -8.35
CA GLY A 335 12.17 -47.71 -8.74
C GLY A 335 11.22 -47.13 -9.79
N TYR A 336 10.78 -47.97 -10.75
CA TYR A 336 9.82 -47.56 -11.77
C TYR A 336 8.46 -47.23 -11.16
N ARG A 337 7.89 -48.13 -10.36
CA ARG A 337 6.57 -47.93 -9.72
C ARG A 337 6.57 -46.76 -8.74
N ASP A 338 7.57 -46.67 -7.87
CA ASP A 338 7.70 -45.59 -6.89
C ASP A 338 7.77 -44.22 -7.60
N HIS A 339 8.51 -44.14 -8.72
CA HIS A 339 8.60 -42.90 -9.50
C HIS A 339 7.28 -42.58 -10.22
N GLN A 340 6.62 -43.58 -10.81
CA GLN A 340 5.31 -43.41 -11.44
C GLN A 340 4.26 -42.88 -10.46
N ASP A 341 4.19 -43.47 -9.27
CA ASP A 341 3.25 -43.09 -8.22
C ASP A 341 3.52 -41.66 -7.71
N LEU A 342 4.79 -41.28 -7.59
CA LEU A 342 5.20 -39.92 -7.25
C LEU A 342 4.71 -38.90 -8.30
N LEU A 343 4.93 -39.18 -9.59
CA LEU A 343 4.49 -38.30 -10.68
C LEU A 343 2.97 -38.17 -10.72
N GLN A 344 2.23 -39.27 -10.56
CA GLN A 344 0.77 -39.25 -10.49
C GLN A 344 0.25 -38.49 -9.28
N LEU A 345 0.83 -38.70 -8.11
CA LEU A 345 0.44 -37.99 -6.88
C LEU A 345 0.69 -36.48 -7.02
N SER A 346 1.86 -36.10 -7.54
CA SER A 346 2.21 -34.70 -7.79
C SER A 346 1.24 -34.05 -8.78
N ALA A 347 0.90 -34.72 -9.87
CA ALA A 347 -0.07 -34.23 -10.85
C ALA A 347 -1.47 -34.06 -10.25
N ARG A 348 -1.96 -35.03 -9.46
CA ARG A 348 -3.26 -34.91 -8.76
C ARG A 348 -3.26 -33.74 -7.79
N GLN A 349 -2.21 -33.56 -7.00
CA GLN A 349 -2.09 -32.43 -6.07
C GLN A 349 -2.13 -31.08 -6.81
N MET A 350 -1.53 -30.97 -7.99
CA MET A 350 -1.61 -29.76 -8.82
C MET A 350 -3.05 -29.50 -9.29
N LEU A 351 -3.70 -30.53 -9.85
CA LEU A 351 -5.04 -30.46 -10.44
C LEU A 351 -6.16 -30.27 -9.41
N GLU A 352 -5.95 -30.69 -8.16
CA GLU A 352 -6.91 -30.50 -7.06
C GLU A 352 -6.60 -29.26 -6.22
N GLY A 353 -5.35 -28.77 -6.28
CA GLY A 353 -4.83 -27.64 -5.51
C GLY A 353 -4.64 -26.37 -6.34
N ALA A 354 -3.39 -25.90 -6.41
CA ALA A 354 -3.04 -24.57 -6.92
C ALA A 354 -3.46 -24.33 -8.39
N TYR A 355 -3.56 -25.39 -9.20
CA TYR A 355 -3.89 -25.30 -10.63
C TYR A 355 -5.29 -25.82 -10.97
N LYS A 356 -6.14 -26.07 -9.97
CA LYS A 356 -7.50 -26.59 -10.16
C LYS A 356 -8.34 -25.77 -11.14
N HIS A 357 -8.14 -24.47 -11.19
CA HIS A 357 -8.91 -23.55 -12.04
C HIS A 357 -8.22 -23.23 -13.38
N SER A 358 -6.99 -23.69 -13.61
CA SER A 358 -6.20 -23.34 -14.80
C SER A 358 -5.72 -24.55 -15.63
N LEU A 359 -5.64 -25.74 -15.04
CA LEU A 359 -5.23 -26.96 -15.74
C LEU A 359 -6.35 -28.00 -15.77
N GLU A 360 -6.54 -28.61 -16.93
CA GLU A 360 -7.42 -29.76 -17.13
C GLU A 360 -6.61 -31.07 -17.11
N HIS A 361 -5.41 -31.05 -17.69
CA HIS A 361 -4.56 -32.23 -17.83
C HIS A 361 -3.11 -31.94 -17.46
N VAL A 362 -2.46 -32.95 -16.86
CA VAL A 362 -0.99 -33.03 -16.71
C VAL A 362 -0.52 -34.29 -17.45
N ILE A 363 0.40 -34.13 -18.38
CA ILE A 363 1.03 -35.22 -19.12
C ILE A 363 2.47 -35.36 -18.61
N ASN A 364 2.75 -36.45 -17.89
CA ASN A 364 4.12 -36.78 -17.50
C ASN A 364 4.79 -37.56 -18.63
N GLY A 365 5.96 -37.11 -19.05
CA GLY A 365 6.74 -37.72 -20.12
C GLY A 365 7.24 -39.12 -19.77
N ALA A 366 7.69 -39.83 -20.80
CA ALA A 366 8.23 -41.17 -20.66
C ALA A 366 9.46 -41.19 -19.76
N PHE A 367 9.63 -42.27 -19.00
CA PHE A 367 10.85 -42.51 -18.25
C PHE A 367 11.12 -44.01 -18.16
N ARG A 368 12.37 -44.37 -17.88
CA ARG A 368 12.78 -45.72 -17.54
C ARG A 368 13.67 -45.72 -16.31
N VAL A 369 13.78 -46.88 -15.68
CA VAL A 369 14.68 -47.07 -14.55
C VAL A 369 15.80 -48.02 -14.94
N GLU A 370 17.02 -47.55 -14.79
CA GLU A 370 18.23 -48.31 -15.09
C GLU A 370 19.08 -48.46 -13.83
N LEU A 371 19.96 -49.46 -13.82
CA LEU A 371 20.93 -49.63 -12.75
C LEU A 371 22.21 -48.87 -13.07
N LYS A 372 22.52 -47.85 -12.28
CA LYS A 372 23.81 -47.16 -12.32
C LYS A 372 24.71 -47.68 -11.20
N SER A 373 25.95 -47.99 -11.52
CA SER A 373 26.95 -48.35 -10.51
C SER A 373 27.34 -47.10 -9.71
N VAL A 374 27.12 -47.14 -8.40
CA VAL A 374 27.54 -46.09 -7.47
C VAL A 374 28.61 -46.63 -6.51
N GLN A 375 29.51 -45.75 -6.08
CA GLN A 375 30.50 -46.06 -5.06
C GLN A 375 29.89 -45.88 -3.67
N LEU A 376 29.65 -46.98 -2.96
CA LEU A 376 29.28 -46.96 -1.55
C LEU A 376 30.55 -47.04 -0.71
N TRP A 377 30.89 -45.93 -0.08
CA TRP A 377 32.06 -45.83 0.79
C TRP A 377 31.89 -46.71 2.03
N ARG A 378 32.91 -47.52 2.33
CA ARG A 378 32.95 -48.39 3.50
C ARG A 378 33.32 -47.58 4.72
N TYR A 379 32.64 -47.83 5.84
CA TYR A 379 32.98 -47.21 7.12
C TYR A 379 34.34 -47.69 7.67
N GLN A 380 34.71 -48.95 7.39
CA GLN A 380 36.02 -49.55 7.67
C GLN A 380 36.39 -50.51 6.53
N TRP A 381 37.66 -50.53 6.11
CA TRP A 381 38.19 -51.44 5.08
C TRP A 381 39.61 -51.89 5.49
N ASN A 382 40.00 -53.09 5.07
CA ASN A 382 41.34 -53.61 5.33
C ASN A 382 42.23 -53.49 4.08
N GLU A 383 43.05 -52.44 4.03
CA GLU A 383 44.01 -52.21 2.94
C GLU A 383 45.02 -53.36 2.78
N GLN A 384 45.39 -54.03 3.88
CA GLN A 384 46.35 -55.14 3.86
C GLN A 384 45.74 -56.42 3.27
N ALA A 385 44.41 -56.54 3.29
CA ALA A 385 43.67 -57.60 2.60
C ALA A 385 43.28 -57.23 1.15
N GLY A 386 43.68 -56.05 0.66
CA GLY A 386 43.39 -55.57 -0.68
C GLY A 386 41.98 -54.97 -0.86
N GLU A 387 41.28 -54.64 0.23
CA GLU A 387 39.95 -54.02 0.14
C GLU A 387 40.04 -52.55 -0.26
N GLN A 388 39.17 -52.13 -1.19
CA GLN A 388 39.02 -50.72 -1.57
C GLN A 388 38.15 -49.96 -0.55
N PRO A 389 38.35 -48.64 -0.38
CA PRO A 389 37.57 -47.82 0.56
C PRO A 389 36.10 -47.67 0.15
N PHE A 390 35.71 -48.17 -1.01
CA PHE A 390 34.33 -48.23 -1.49
C PHE A 390 34.02 -49.62 -2.05
N LYS A 391 32.73 -49.98 -2.04
CA LYS A 391 32.17 -51.05 -2.87
C LYS A 391 31.33 -50.45 -3.99
N LEU A 392 31.42 -51.03 -5.19
CA LEU A 392 30.50 -50.68 -6.27
C LEU A 392 29.18 -51.41 -6.04
N ASP A 393 28.08 -50.68 -6.01
CA ASP A 393 26.72 -51.24 -5.92
C ASP A 393 25.86 -50.67 -7.04
N SER A 394 25.00 -51.52 -7.59
CA SER A 394 24.04 -51.14 -8.63
C SER A 394 22.83 -50.50 -7.98
N GLN A 395 22.56 -49.22 -8.21
CA GLN A 395 21.40 -48.51 -7.69
C GLN A 395 20.47 -48.08 -8.82
N ALA A 396 19.16 -48.15 -8.57
CA ALA A 396 18.15 -47.71 -9.52
C ALA A 396 18.26 -46.19 -9.72
N ALA A 397 18.34 -45.76 -10.98
CA ALA A 397 18.35 -44.39 -11.39
C ALA A 397 17.29 -44.18 -12.49
N VAL A 398 16.48 -43.14 -12.33
CA VAL A 398 15.53 -42.73 -13.36
C VAL A 398 16.29 -42.07 -14.51
N VAL A 399 15.91 -42.43 -15.73
CA VAL A 399 16.38 -41.83 -16.97
C VAL A 399 15.13 -41.43 -17.75
N ASP A 400 14.97 -40.14 -18.02
CA ASP A 400 13.86 -39.64 -18.83
C ASP A 400 13.97 -40.18 -20.26
N GLY A 401 12.83 -40.55 -20.84
CA GLY A 401 12.69 -41.14 -22.17
C GLY A 401 12.24 -40.10 -23.20
N ASP A 402 12.25 -40.51 -24.47
CA ASP A 402 11.87 -39.69 -25.60
C ASP A 402 10.34 -39.76 -25.81
N ASP A 403 9.67 -38.61 -25.94
CA ASP A 403 8.24 -38.51 -26.22
C ASP A 403 7.95 -38.11 -27.68
N GLU A 404 7.09 -38.84 -28.40
CA GLU A 404 6.54 -38.42 -29.71
C GLU A 404 5.01 -38.40 -29.67
N ILE A 405 4.43 -37.20 -29.55
CA ILE A 405 2.99 -37.00 -29.31
C ILE A 405 2.44 -35.92 -30.25
N ASP A 406 1.34 -36.23 -30.96
CA ASP A 406 0.55 -35.24 -31.69
C ASP A 406 -0.86 -35.15 -31.09
N ALA A 407 -1.12 -34.04 -30.38
CA ALA A 407 -2.40 -33.75 -29.76
C ALA A 407 -3.15 -32.60 -30.44
N GLY A 408 -2.78 -32.21 -31.67
CA GLY A 408 -3.40 -31.08 -32.38
C GLY A 408 -4.91 -31.24 -32.59
N LYS A 409 -5.43 -32.46 -32.56
CA LYS A 409 -6.87 -32.79 -32.67
C LYS A 409 -7.52 -33.18 -31.34
N GLY A 410 -6.85 -32.90 -30.21
CA GLY A 410 -7.22 -33.32 -28.87
C GLY A 410 -6.33 -34.46 -28.34
N LEU A 411 -6.37 -34.68 -27.03
CA LEU A 411 -5.56 -35.70 -26.36
C LEU A 411 -6.07 -37.12 -26.67
N PRO A 412 -5.17 -38.09 -26.98
CA PRO A 412 -5.55 -39.50 -27.11
C PRO A 412 -6.21 -40.04 -25.84
N ALA A 413 -7.20 -40.93 -26.02
CA ALA A 413 -7.97 -41.51 -24.91
C ALA A 413 -7.07 -42.26 -23.91
N GLU A 414 -6.10 -43.04 -24.41
CA GLU A 414 -5.18 -43.88 -23.63
C GLU A 414 -3.74 -43.34 -23.59
N LEU A 415 -3.56 -42.02 -23.61
CA LEU A 415 -2.22 -41.42 -23.52
C LEU A 415 -1.55 -41.79 -22.18
N GLU A 416 -0.39 -42.46 -22.25
CA GLU A 416 0.42 -42.82 -21.09
C GLU A 416 0.91 -41.55 -20.35
N GLY A 417 1.03 -41.62 -19.02
CA GLY A 417 1.45 -40.46 -18.21
C GLY A 417 0.39 -39.36 -18.00
N LYS A 418 -0.77 -39.45 -18.66
CA LYS A 418 -1.89 -38.49 -18.53
C LYS A 418 -2.61 -38.62 -17.18
N VAL A 419 -2.75 -37.49 -16.49
CA VAL A 419 -3.60 -37.31 -15.30
C VAL A 419 -4.57 -36.16 -15.55
N SER A 420 -5.86 -36.39 -15.30
CA SER A 420 -6.93 -35.41 -15.59
C SER A 420 -7.59 -34.89 -14.31
N GLY A 421 -7.91 -33.59 -14.31
CA GLY A 421 -8.71 -32.91 -13.29
C GLY A 421 -10.14 -32.66 -13.77
N ALA A 422 -10.78 -31.63 -13.20
CA ALA A 422 -12.10 -31.20 -13.65
C ALA A 422 -12.00 -30.42 -14.96
N ALA A 423 -12.83 -30.76 -15.95
CA ALA A 423 -13.00 -29.99 -17.18
C ALA A 423 -13.47 -28.55 -16.89
N GLY A 424 -13.12 -27.61 -17.75
CA GLY A 424 -13.61 -26.23 -17.68
C GLY A 424 -13.08 -25.36 -18.80
N ASP A 425 -13.91 -24.43 -19.27
CA ASP A 425 -13.56 -23.51 -20.34
C ASP A 425 -12.32 -22.69 -19.98
N GLY A 426 -11.34 -22.64 -20.89
CA GLY A 426 -10.09 -21.88 -20.73
C GLY A 426 -8.99 -22.58 -19.92
N LYS A 427 -9.19 -23.83 -19.47
CA LYS A 427 -8.13 -24.62 -18.84
C LYS A 427 -7.17 -25.23 -19.87
N GLY A 428 -5.91 -25.38 -19.46
CA GLY A 428 -4.82 -25.84 -20.31
C GLY A 428 -4.26 -27.23 -19.97
N VAL A 429 -3.25 -27.63 -20.72
CA VAL A 429 -2.51 -28.88 -20.59
C VAL A 429 -1.07 -28.56 -20.16
N LEU A 430 -0.59 -29.21 -19.09
CA LEU A 430 0.81 -29.15 -18.66
C LEU A 430 1.55 -30.40 -19.13
N TRP A 431 2.55 -30.22 -19.99
CA TRP A 431 3.45 -31.25 -20.50
C TRP A 431 4.76 -31.25 -19.71
N ARG A 432 5.12 -32.36 -19.06
CA ARG A 432 6.34 -32.48 -18.24
C ARG A 432 7.29 -33.49 -18.87
N LEU A 433 8.22 -33.02 -19.70
CA LEU A 433 8.96 -33.85 -20.65
C LEU A 433 10.38 -34.24 -20.21
N GLY A 434 10.91 -33.66 -19.13
CA GLY A 434 12.22 -34.06 -18.59
C GLY A 434 13.40 -33.87 -19.55
N ASP A 435 14.40 -34.75 -19.46
CA ASP A 435 15.69 -34.71 -20.18
C ASP A 435 15.70 -35.45 -21.55
N GLY A 436 14.59 -36.07 -21.98
CA GLY A 436 14.48 -36.85 -23.23
C GLY A 436 14.64 -36.06 -24.54
N ASN A 437 14.59 -36.72 -25.69
CA ASN A 437 14.41 -36.03 -26.98
C ASN A 437 12.94 -36.07 -27.38
N ASP A 438 12.26 -34.93 -27.33
CA ASP A 438 10.80 -34.90 -27.42
C ASP A 438 10.31 -34.17 -28.65
N ARG A 439 9.24 -34.68 -29.22
CA ARG A 439 8.47 -34.07 -30.30
C ARG A 439 7.00 -34.04 -29.91
N VAL A 440 6.49 -32.86 -29.56
CA VAL A 440 5.12 -32.71 -29.06
C VAL A 440 4.39 -31.61 -29.83
N VAL A 441 3.21 -31.94 -30.36
CA VAL A 441 2.22 -30.95 -30.85
C VAL A 441 1.11 -30.85 -29.82
N GLY A 442 0.93 -29.65 -29.26
CA GLY A 442 -0.05 -29.33 -28.24
C GLY A 442 -1.50 -29.41 -28.72
N VAL A 443 -2.44 -29.30 -27.78
CA VAL A 443 -3.87 -29.25 -28.08
C VAL A 443 -4.21 -27.90 -28.69
N ASN A 444 -4.76 -27.89 -29.91
CA ASN A 444 -4.95 -26.65 -30.67
C ASN A 444 -5.82 -25.60 -29.96
N ASP A 445 -6.93 -26.01 -29.34
CA ASP A 445 -7.90 -25.06 -28.78
C ASP A 445 -7.74 -24.81 -27.27
N GLN A 446 -6.65 -25.30 -26.66
CA GLN A 446 -6.32 -25.14 -25.24
C GLN A 446 -4.94 -24.51 -25.05
N PRO A 447 -4.69 -23.77 -23.94
CA PRO A 447 -3.34 -23.38 -23.56
C PRO A 447 -2.45 -24.61 -23.29
N ASN A 448 -1.23 -24.64 -23.82
CA ASN A 448 -0.23 -25.67 -23.61
C ASN A 448 0.97 -25.10 -22.85
N MET A 449 1.32 -25.75 -21.75
CA MET A 449 2.48 -25.39 -20.92
C MET A 449 3.49 -26.52 -21.00
N PHE A 450 4.60 -26.33 -21.71
CA PHE A 450 5.68 -27.30 -21.82
C PHE A 450 6.74 -27.03 -20.77
N SER A 451 7.00 -27.99 -19.87
CA SER A 451 8.10 -27.96 -18.91
C SER A 451 9.11 -29.02 -19.29
N PHE A 452 10.34 -28.61 -19.55
CA PHE A 452 11.38 -29.51 -20.05
C PHE A 452 12.77 -29.12 -19.55
N ARG A 453 13.70 -30.06 -19.67
CA ARG A 453 15.11 -29.90 -19.30
C ARG A 453 15.98 -30.14 -20.54
N SER A 454 16.99 -31.00 -20.41
CA SER A 454 17.98 -31.26 -21.46
C SER A 454 17.37 -32.03 -22.64
N GLY A 455 18.18 -32.29 -23.66
CA GLY A 455 17.77 -33.05 -24.85
C GLY A 455 17.22 -32.17 -25.97
N HIS A 456 17.08 -32.75 -27.16
CA HIS A 456 16.53 -32.06 -28.33
C HIS A 456 15.00 -31.99 -28.23
N LYS A 457 14.43 -30.79 -28.30
CA LYS A 457 12.99 -30.59 -28.17
C LYS A 457 12.41 -29.98 -29.45
N ALA A 458 11.36 -30.59 -30.00
CA ALA A 458 10.57 -30.06 -31.11
C ALA A 458 9.12 -29.89 -30.65
N LEU A 459 8.80 -28.71 -30.11
CA LEU A 459 7.53 -28.45 -29.41
C LEU A 459 6.70 -27.42 -30.18
N THR A 460 5.43 -27.72 -30.39
CA THR A 460 4.48 -26.86 -31.11
C THR A 460 3.25 -26.60 -30.25
N GLY A 461 2.89 -25.33 -30.10
CA GLY A 461 1.67 -24.85 -29.46
C GLY A 461 0.43 -25.01 -30.33
N GLY A 462 -0.60 -24.25 -30.01
CA GLY A 462 -1.91 -24.24 -30.65
C GLY A 462 -2.37 -22.83 -31.01
N ALA A 463 -3.66 -22.58 -30.83
CA ALA A 463 -4.32 -21.32 -31.13
C ALA A 463 -4.59 -20.44 -29.88
N LYS A 464 -4.08 -20.86 -28.72
CA LYS A 464 -4.17 -20.16 -27.44
C LYS A 464 -2.76 -19.74 -27.02
N SER A 465 -2.66 -18.91 -25.99
CA SER A 465 -1.35 -18.57 -25.41
C SER A 465 -0.69 -19.81 -24.80
N ASP A 466 0.45 -20.18 -25.36
CA ASP A 466 1.28 -21.31 -24.95
C ASP A 466 2.56 -20.85 -24.27
N ALA A 467 3.16 -21.75 -23.48
CA ALA A 467 4.36 -21.44 -22.72
C ALA A 467 5.37 -22.58 -22.72
N PHE A 468 6.63 -22.24 -22.91
CA PHE A 468 7.78 -23.14 -23.00
C PHE A 468 8.75 -22.83 -21.85
N TYR A 469 8.72 -23.63 -20.80
CA TYR A 469 9.54 -23.52 -19.60
C TYR A 469 10.74 -24.48 -19.69
N HIS A 470 11.90 -23.91 -19.98
CA HIS A 470 13.18 -24.63 -19.98
C HIS A 470 13.82 -24.52 -18.60
N GLU A 471 13.85 -25.61 -17.84
CA GLU A 471 14.63 -25.69 -16.60
C GLU A 471 16.11 -25.89 -16.95
N VAL A 472 16.87 -24.79 -16.84
CA VAL A 472 18.27 -24.74 -17.30
C VAL A 472 19.18 -25.52 -16.36
N THR A 473 19.88 -26.51 -16.91
CA THR A 473 20.80 -27.37 -16.15
C THR A 473 22.23 -26.81 -16.13
N HIS A 474 23.01 -27.24 -15.14
CA HIS A 474 24.44 -26.91 -15.08
C HIS A 474 25.21 -27.41 -16.31
N ASP A 475 24.88 -28.61 -16.80
CA ASP A 475 25.49 -29.20 -17.99
C ASP A 475 25.19 -28.40 -19.25
N GLU A 476 23.97 -27.86 -19.39
CA GLU A 476 23.62 -27.01 -20.52
C GLU A 476 24.47 -25.74 -20.54
N LEU A 477 24.67 -25.08 -19.39
CA LEU A 477 25.56 -23.91 -19.29
C LEU A 477 27.03 -24.23 -19.55
N ASN A 478 27.44 -25.50 -19.47
CA ASN A 478 28.80 -25.96 -19.75
C ASN A 478 28.96 -26.64 -21.12
N ARG A 479 27.94 -26.56 -21.98
CA ARG A 479 27.99 -27.11 -23.33
C ARG A 479 29.08 -26.44 -24.17
N ALA A 480 30.13 -27.18 -24.55
CA ALA A 480 31.24 -26.63 -25.32
C ALA A 480 30.95 -26.41 -26.81
N ASN A 481 30.03 -27.19 -27.41
CA ASN A 481 29.79 -27.21 -28.85
C ASN A 481 28.30 -27.12 -29.18
N LYS A 482 28.00 -26.63 -30.38
CA LYS A 482 26.65 -26.63 -30.95
C LYS A 482 26.04 -28.05 -30.88
N PRO A 483 24.79 -28.23 -30.41
CA PRO A 483 24.13 -29.52 -30.44
C PRO A 483 24.00 -30.05 -31.88
N PRO A 484 23.97 -31.39 -32.07
CA PRO A 484 23.73 -31.99 -33.39
C PRO A 484 22.40 -31.55 -34.03
N HIS A 485 21.37 -31.37 -33.20
CA HIS A 485 20.06 -30.85 -33.58
C HIS A 485 19.69 -29.69 -32.65
N LEU A 486 19.20 -28.60 -33.25
CA LEU A 486 18.70 -27.46 -32.50
C LEU A 486 17.30 -27.77 -32.00
N SER A 487 16.97 -27.42 -30.76
CA SER A 487 15.59 -27.45 -30.32
C SER A 487 14.76 -26.44 -31.13
N VAL A 488 13.51 -26.77 -31.43
CA VAL A 488 12.58 -25.94 -32.19
C VAL A 488 11.33 -25.72 -31.34
N PHE A 489 10.97 -24.46 -31.13
CA PHE A 489 9.77 -24.06 -30.41
C PHE A 489 8.90 -23.22 -31.34
N ASP A 490 7.67 -23.66 -31.56
CA ASP A 490 6.67 -22.97 -32.39
C ASP A 490 5.46 -22.66 -31.51
N GLY A 491 5.21 -21.39 -31.22
CA GLY A 491 4.06 -20.98 -30.41
C GLY A 491 2.72 -21.14 -31.12
N GLY A 492 2.69 -21.21 -32.46
CA GLY A 492 1.45 -21.22 -33.22
C GLY A 492 0.83 -19.83 -33.31
N THR A 493 -0.42 -19.69 -32.87
CA THR A 493 -1.09 -18.38 -32.78
C THR A 493 -1.50 -18.12 -31.34
N GLY A 494 -1.32 -16.91 -30.87
CA GLY A 494 -1.63 -16.60 -29.48
C GLY A 494 -0.72 -15.49 -29.02
N SER A 495 -0.37 -15.56 -27.74
CA SER A 495 0.69 -14.73 -27.19
C SER A 495 1.56 -15.67 -26.40
N ASP A 496 2.70 -16.02 -26.98
CA ASP A 496 3.42 -17.24 -26.63
C ASP A 496 4.73 -16.90 -25.93
N THR A 497 5.13 -17.74 -24.96
CA THR A 497 6.19 -17.39 -24.01
C THR A 497 7.29 -18.43 -23.94
N LEU A 498 8.54 -18.01 -24.03
CA LEU A 498 9.71 -18.82 -23.66
C LEU A 498 10.28 -18.36 -22.32
N ALA A 499 10.39 -19.26 -21.35
CA ALA A 499 10.92 -18.96 -20.02
C ALA A 499 12.10 -19.87 -19.67
N PHE A 500 13.19 -19.27 -19.21
CA PHE A 500 14.35 -19.99 -18.67
C PHE A 500 14.26 -20.05 -17.15
N GLU A 501 13.88 -21.22 -16.64
CA GLU A 501 13.63 -21.46 -15.24
C GLU A 501 14.89 -21.92 -14.48
N GLY A 502 14.85 -21.75 -13.17
CA GLY A 502 15.96 -22.04 -12.26
C GLY A 502 16.84 -20.82 -12.01
N SER A 503 18.09 -21.06 -11.62
CA SER A 503 19.07 -19.99 -11.40
C SER A 503 20.46 -20.43 -11.85
N ARG A 504 21.22 -19.50 -12.41
CA ARG A 504 22.64 -19.74 -12.68
C ARG A 504 23.34 -20.18 -11.39
N PRO A 505 24.08 -21.30 -11.41
CA PRO A 505 24.88 -21.76 -10.27
C PRO A 505 25.92 -20.71 -9.81
N LEU A 506 26.41 -20.87 -8.57
CA LEU A 506 27.42 -19.96 -8.01
C LEU A 506 28.85 -20.28 -8.48
N ASP A 507 29.09 -21.51 -8.92
CA ASP A 507 30.33 -21.97 -9.53
C ASP A 507 30.45 -21.50 -10.99
N ASP A 508 31.69 -21.44 -11.48
CA ASP A 508 31.96 -20.96 -12.83
C ASP A 508 31.45 -21.94 -13.89
N THR A 509 30.50 -21.45 -14.67
CA THR A 509 30.01 -22.08 -15.90
C THR A 509 30.64 -21.44 -17.13
N THR A 510 30.81 -22.22 -18.20
CA THR A 510 31.34 -21.74 -19.49
C THR A 510 30.47 -20.61 -20.06
N HIS A 511 29.15 -20.76 -19.95
CA HIS A 511 28.16 -19.77 -20.37
C HIS A 511 27.50 -19.12 -19.17
N ILE A 512 27.28 -17.82 -19.26
CA ILE A 512 26.73 -16.97 -18.19
C ILE A 512 25.25 -16.65 -18.37
N GLY A 513 24.67 -16.98 -19.52
CA GLY A 513 23.26 -16.75 -19.84
C GLY A 513 22.94 -17.08 -21.29
N HIS A 514 21.92 -16.43 -21.85
CA HIS A 514 21.46 -16.66 -23.23
C HIS A 514 21.49 -15.38 -24.05
N ASP A 515 21.82 -15.48 -25.35
CA ASP A 515 21.49 -14.49 -26.37
C ASP A 515 20.19 -14.95 -27.04
N ILE A 516 19.11 -14.20 -26.84
CA ILE A 516 17.75 -14.50 -27.32
C ILE A 516 17.32 -13.39 -28.27
N ASN A 517 17.02 -13.73 -29.52
CA ASN A 517 16.59 -12.78 -30.53
C ASN A 517 15.25 -13.20 -31.11
N LEU A 518 14.17 -12.51 -30.72
CA LEU A 518 12.80 -12.82 -31.14
C LEU A 518 12.56 -12.48 -32.62
N GLN A 519 13.24 -11.44 -33.16
CA GLN A 519 13.12 -11.07 -34.56
C GLN A 519 13.63 -12.16 -35.53
N THR A 520 14.74 -12.83 -35.18
CA THR A 520 15.34 -13.91 -35.98
C THR A 520 14.93 -15.30 -35.47
N GLY A 521 14.27 -15.37 -34.32
CA GLY A 521 13.97 -16.58 -33.58
C GLY A 521 15.20 -17.32 -33.04
N LYS A 522 16.39 -16.71 -33.00
CA LYS A 522 17.62 -17.42 -32.62
C LYS A 522 17.84 -17.39 -31.10
N VAL A 523 18.09 -18.57 -30.50
CA VAL A 523 18.57 -18.69 -29.11
C VAL A 523 19.96 -19.32 -29.08
N SER A 524 20.88 -18.69 -28.35
CA SER A 524 22.26 -19.17 -28.16
C SER A 524 22.70 -19.06 -26.70
N LEU A 525 23.58 -19.94 -26.24
CA LEU A 525 24.26 -19.80 -24.96
C LEU A 525 25.38 -18.76 -25.09
N ARG A 526 25.44 -17.85 -24.12
CA ARG A 526 26.35 -16.71 -24.12
C ARG A 526 27.52 -16.94 -23.16
N GLY A 527 28.74 -16.86 -23.68
CA GLY A 527 29.98 -16.88 -22.88
C GLY A 527 30.26 -15.56 -22.15
N LEU A 528 31.26 -15.57 -21.26
CA LEU A 528 31.74 -14.36 -20.59
C LEU A 528 32.41 -13.38 -21.57
N ASP A 529 33.27 -13.92 -22.44
CA ASP A 529 33.95 -13.18 -23.50
C ASP A 529 32.99 -12.94 -24.66
N ALA A 530 32.83 -11.67 -25.05
CA ALA A 530 31.95 -11.28 -26.15
C ALA A 530 32.53 -11.62 -27.53
N ASP A 531 33.84 -11.84 -27.63
CA ASP A 531 34.53 -12.20 -28.87
C ASP A 531 34.44 -13.71 -29.17
N VAL A 532 34.06 -14.52 -28.18
CA VAL A 532 33.79 -15.95 -28.36
C VAL A 532 32.36 -16.15 -28.88
N ALA A 533 32.25 -16.87 -30.00
CA ALA A 533 30.96 -17.12 -30.63
C ALA A 533 29.99 -17.87 -29.71
N ALA A 534 28.79 -17.32 -29.54
CA ALA A 534 27.71 -17.94 -28.78
C ALA A 534 27.32 -19.32 -29.38
N VAL A 535 27.02 -20.28 -28.52
CA VAL A 535 26.63 -21.64 -28.93
C VAL A 535 25.14 -21.66 -29.25
N HIS A 536 24.77 -21.76 -30.52
CA HIS A 536 23.38 -21.78 -30.95
C HIS A 536 22.67 -23.08 -30.51
N VAL A 537 21.57 -22.98 -29.76
CA VAL A 537 20.92 -24.14 -29.11
C VAL A 537 19.46 -24.34 -29.50
N ALA A 538 18.72 -23.27 -29.85
CA ALA A 538 17.32 -23.39 -30.25
C ALA A 538 16.89 -22.35 -31.28
N GLN A 539 15.84 -22.69 -32.04
CA GLN A 539 15.14 -21.83 -33.00
C GLN A 539 13.68 -21.64 -32.56
N LEU A 540 13.20 -20.41 -32.62
CA LEU A 540 11.86 -19.98 -32.25
C LEU A 540 11.06 -19.58 -33.49
N THR A 541 9.76 -19.86 -33.46
CA THR A 541 8.75 -19.38 -34.41
C THR A 541 7.53 -18.96 -33.60
N SER A 542 6.91 -17.81 -33.91
CA SER A 542 5.74 -17.29 -33.20
C SER A 542 5.90 -17.27 -31.67
N ILE A 543 7.00 -16.66 -31.19
CA ILE A 543 7.23 -16.41 -29.76
C ILE A 543 7.51 -14.92 -29.59
N GLU A 544 6.64 -14.23 -28.86
CA GLU A 544 6.71 -12.78 -28.65
C GLU A 544 7.14 -12.42 -27.22
N ASN A 545 7.09 -13.39 -26.30
CA ASN A 545 7.37 -13.14 -24.89
C ASN A 545 8.53 -14.00 -24.38
N VAL A 546 9.32 -13.43 -23.46
CA VAL A 546 10.49 -14.11 -22.92
C VAL A 546 10.73 -13.81 -21.44
N SER A 547 11.19 -14.81 -20.69
CA SER A 547 11.66 -14.67 -19.31
C SER A 547 13.08 -15.23 -19.18
N THR A 548 14.03 -14.41 -18.73
CA THR A 548 15.45 -14.79 -18.64
C THR A 548 15.78 -15.55 -17.36
N LEU A 549 16.91 -16.25 -17.38
CA LEU A 549 17.40 -17.06 -16.25
C LEU A 549 17.84 -16.18 -15.08
N ARG A 550 17.38 -16.52 -13.86
CA ARG A 550 17.79 -15.82 -12.63
C ARG A 550 19.30 -15.90 -12.40
N LYS A 551 19.90 -14.80 -11.94
CA LYS A 551 21.35 -14.66 -11.73
C LYS A 551 22.23 -14.91 -12.97
N GLY A 552 21.62 -15.20 -14.13
CA GLY A 552 22.29 -15.27 -15.41
C GLY A 552 22.60 -13.87 -15.95
N THR A 553 23.22 -13.81 -17.12
CA THR A 553 23.54 -12.56 -17.82
C THR A 553 23.14 -12.74 -19.28
N SER A 554 21.87 -12.50 -19.57
CA SER A 554 21.26 -12.72 -20.88
C SER A 554 21.23 -11.43 -21.70
N ARG A 555 21.21 -11.57 -23.03
CA ARG A 555 20.82 -10.48 -23.94
C ARG A 555 19.52 -10.85 -24.62
N VAL A 556 18.57 -9.92 -24.62
CA VAL A 556 17.29 -10.07 -25.30
C VAL A 556 17.20 -9.02 -26.39
N THR A 557 16.84 -9.45 -27.60
CA THR A 557 16.41 -8.58 -28.70
C THR A 557 14.97 -8.96 -29.02
N GLY A 558 14.04 -8.04 -28.78
CA GLY A 558 12.64 -8.23 -29.12
C GLY A 558 12.36 -8.04 -30.61
N SER A 559 11.10 -7.82 -30.96
CA SER A 559 10.61 -7.70 -32.33
C SER A 559 10.11 -6.28 -32.62
N GLY A 560 9.32 -6.11 -33.69
CA GLY A 560 8.62 -4.85 -33.98
C GLY A 560 7.17 -4.83 -33.49
N GLU A 561 6.78 -5.83 -32.71
CA GLU A 561 5.44 -6.02 -32.13
C GLU A 561 5.53 -5.86 -30.61
N ALA A 562 4.40 -5.66 -29.94
CA ALA A 562 4.35 -5.59 -28.48
C ALA A 562 4.84 -6.90 -27.83
N ASN A 563 5.99 -6.85 -27.16
CA ASN A 563 6.61 -7.96 -26.45
C ASN A 563 6.38 -7.88 -24.94
N ARG A 564 6.47 -9.04 -24.28
CA ARG A 564 6.56 -9.12 -22.81
C ARG A 564 7.88 -9.75 -22.41
N ILE A 565 8.72 -8.98 -21.72
CA ILE A 565 10.09 -9.38 -21.39
C ILE A 565 10.29 -9.34 -19.89
N ALA A 566 10.67 -10.46 -19.27
CA ALA A 566 11.10 -10.52 -17.88
C ALA A 566 12.62 -10.69 -17.79
N ALA A 567 13.31 -9.66 -17.30
CA ALA A 567 14.74 -9.60 -17.08
C ALA A 567 15.08 -9.91 -15.62
N ASN A 568 15.43 -11.17 -15.33
CA ASN A 568 15.61 -11.71 -13.97
C ASN A 568 17.07 -11.84 -13.52
N GLY A 569 18.04 -11.43 -14.34
CA GLY A 569 19.47 -11.60 -14.11
C GLY A 569 20.27 -10.30 -14.11
N TYR A 570 21.42 -10.33 -14.78
CA TYR A 570 22.28 -9.20 -15.08
C TYR A 570 22.09 -8.82 -16.55
N ASP A 571 20.85 -8.55 -16.95
CA ASP A 571 20.45 -8.67 -18.35
C ASP A 571 20.59 -7.37 -19.15
N ARG A 572 20.75 -7.53 -20.47
CA ARG A 572 20.69 -6.45 -21.45
C ARG A 572 19.50 -6.70 -22.37
N VAL A 573 18.57 -5.78 -22.43
CA VAL A 573 17.36 -5.90 -23.24
C VAL A 573 17.34 -4.77 -24.27
N ASN A 574 17.03 -5.11 -25.52
CA ASN A 574 16.58 -4.19 -26.54
C ASN A 574 15.20 -4.70 -26.96
N ALA A 575 14.14 -4.04 -26.53
CA ALA A 575 12.77 -4.52 -26.69
C ALA A 575 12.31 -4.34 -28.14
N GLY A 576 12.64 -3.21 -28.77
CA GLY A 576 12.51 -3.02 -30.22
C GLY A 576 11.48 -1.96 -30.52
N ALA A 577 10.56 -2.23 -31.44
CA ALA A 577 9.44 -1.33 -31.66
C ALA A 577 8.15 -2.02 -31.19
N GLY A 578 7.15 -1.24 -30.81
CA GLY A 578 5.90 -1.76 -30.27
C GLY A 578 5.63 -1.24 -28.87
N ASP A 579 4.42 -1.48 -28.36
CA ASP A 579 4.09 -1.11 -26.98
C ASP A 579 4.56 -2.23 -26.04
N ASP A 580 5.83 -2.18 -25.61
CA ASP A 580 6.47 -3.28 -24.88
C ASP A 580 6.17 -3.26 -23.38
N THR A 581 6.11 -4.43 -22.76
CA THR A 581 6.00 -4.58 -21.30
C THR A 581 7.21 -5.31 -20.73
N ILE A 582 8.05 -4.61 -19.98
CA ILE A 582 9.30 -5.11 -19.43
C ILE A 582 9.25 -5.19 -17.90
N ALA A 583 9.36 -6.39 -17.36
CA ALA A 583 9.53 -6.65 -15.93
C ALA A 583 11.01 -6.82 -15.59
N ILE A 584 11.54 -5.98 -14.70
CA ILE A 584 12.94 -5.94 -14.30
C ILE A 584 13.06 -6.48 -12.88
N GLY A 585 13.34 -7.79 -12.76
CA GLY A 585 13.52 -8.50 -11.49
C GLY A 585 14.98 -8.75 -11.10
N GLY A 586 15.89 -8.63 -12.06
CA GLY A 586 17.32 -8.85 -11.93
C GLY A 586 18.03 -7.83 -11.02
N VAL A 587 19.27 -8.13 -10.62
CA VAL A 587 20.04 -7.24 -9.72
C VAL A 587 20.54 -5.99 -10.44
N ASP A 588 20.98 -6.14 -11.70
CA ASP A 588 21.48 -5.07 -12.56
C ASP A 588 21.00 -5.29 -14.00
N CYS A 589 20.10 -4.44 -14.49
CA CYS A 589 19.57 -4.57 -15.85
C CYS A 589 19.74 -3.27 -16.62
N ARG A 590 20.01 -3.38 -17.93
CA ARG A 590 19.91 -2.24 -18.86
C ARG A 590 18.94 -2.59 -19.98
N VAL A 591 17.93 -1.76 -20.14
CA VAL A 591 16.83 -1.96 -21.07
C VAL A 591 16.76 -0.75 -22.00
N ASP A 592 16.74 -1.02 -23.29
CA ASP A 592 16.38 -0.09 -24.34
C ASP A 592 14.96 -0.47 -24.78
N GLY A 593 13.99 0.41 -24.53
CA GLY A 593 12.60 0.20 -24.94
C GLY A 593 12.45 0.26 -26.45
N GLY A 594 13.23 1.15 -27.07
CA GLY A 594 13.09 1.51 -28.47
C GLY A 594 11.89 2.43 -28.67
N SER A 595 11.04 2.15 -29.68
CA SER A 595 9.97 3.07 -30.08
C SER A 595 8.59 2.49 -29.79
N GLY A 596 7.78 3.22 -29.03
CA GLY A 596 6.41 2.83 -28.68
C GLY A 596 6.05 3.30 -27.28
N ARG A 597 4.87 2.92 -26.79
CA ARG A 597 4.45 3.25 -25.41
C ARG A 597 4.85 2.12 -24.48
N ASP A 598 6.07 2.20 -24.00
CA ASP A 598 6.66 1.13 -23.21
C ASP A 598 6.27 1.22 -21.73
N ARG A 599 6.18 0.05 -21.09
CA ARG A 599 5.88 -0.08 -19.67
C ARG A 599 6.95 -0.90 -18.97
N TYR A 600 7.50 -0.32 -17.91
CA TYR A 600 8.54 -0.92 -17.08
C TYR A 600 8.00 -1.17 -15.69
N TYR A 601 8.23 -2.37 -15.16
CA TYR A 601 8.07 -2.66 -13.74
C TYR A 601 9.44 -3.00 -13.14
N ILE A 602 9.88 -2.23 -12.15
CA ILE A 602 11.17 -2.43 -11.47
C ILE A 602 10.90 -3.06 -10.11
N ALA A 603 11.33 -4.31 -9.91
CA ALA A 603 11.12 -5.01 -8.64
C ALA A 603 11.96 -4.42 -7.49
N ASP A 604 11.50 -4.59 -6.26
CA ASP A 604 12.23 -4.19 -5.03
C ASP A 604 13.52 -5.01 -4.77
N THR A 605 13.71 -6.11 -5.50
CA THR A 605 14.94 -6.89 -5.54
C THR A 605 16.05 -6.21 -6.35
N CYS A 606 15.67 -5.31 -7.26
CA CYS A 606 16.58 -4.68 -8.21
C CYS A 606 17.51 -3.67 -7.52
N VAL A 607 18.80 -3.66 -7.85
CA VAL A 607 19.76 -2.71 -7.26
C VAL A 607 20.06 -1.59 -8.24
N ARG A 608 20.35 -1.94 -9.49
CA ARG A 608 20.64 -0.98 -10.56
C ARG A 608 19.78 -1.25 -11.77
N THR A 609 19.18 -0.20 -12.30
CA THR A 609 18.39 -0.27 -13.52
C THR A 609 18.80 0.88 -14.42
N THR A 610 19.07 0.58 -15.68
CA THR A 610 19.26 1.59 -16.72
C THR A 610 18.16 1.44 -17.76
N ILE A 611 17.46 2.52 -18.07
CA ILE A 611 16.43 2.58 -19.11
C ILE A 611 16.90 3.56 -20.19
N ILE A 612 16.68 3.20 -21.45
CA ILE A 612 16.88 4.07 -22.61
C ILE A 612 15.54 4.16 -23.33
N GLU A 613 15.13 5.39 -23.61
CA GLU A 613 13.86 5.72 -24.24
C GLU A 613 14.10 6.75 -25.35
N ASP A 614 13.37 6.63 -26.45
CA ASP A 614 13.54 7.53 -27.60
C ASP A 614 12.97 8.93 -27.34
N GLY A 615 11.91 9.02 -26.53
CA GLY A 615 11.16 10.24 -26.20
C GLY A 615 10.10 10.63 -27.23
N GLU A 616 9.84 9.80 -28.23
CA GLU A 616 8.80 10.02 -29.24
C GLU A 616 7.40 9.78 -28.67
N HIS A 617 7.28 8.75 -27.81
CA HIS A 617 6.04 8.36 -27.14
C HIS A 617 6.21 8.36 -25.62
N ALA A 618 5.08 8.24 -24.92
CA ALA A 618 5.06 8.23 -23.47
C ALA A 618 5.30 6.84 -22.90
N SER A 619 6.20 6.77 -21.92
CA SER A 619 6.62 5.51 -21.30
C SER A 619 6.34 5.54 -19.80
N LEU A 620 5.81 4.43 -19.28
CA LEU A 620 5.40 4.27 -17.88
C LEU A 620 6.45 3.47 -17.10
N ILE A 621 6.99 4.07 -16.04
CA ILE A 621 7.97 3.43 -15.16
C ILE A 621 7.35 3.20 -13.79
N GLU A 622 7.16 1.95 -13.41
CA GLU A 622 6.55 1.53 -12.15
C GLU A 622 7.62 1.03 -11.18
N PHE A 623 7.66 1.64 -9.99
CA PHE A 623 8.51 1.21 -8.89
C PHE A 623 7.80 0.14 -8.06
N GLY A 624 8.49 -0.97 -7.80
CA GLY A 624 8.07 -2.03 -6.87
C GLY A 624 8.12 -1.63 -5.40
N TRP A 625 8.40 -0.36 -5.09
CA TRP A 625 8.51 0.19 -3.75
C TRP A 625 7.67 1.48 -3.60
N PRO A 626 7.31 1.87 -2.36
CA PRO A 626 6.45 3.03 -2.13
C PRO A 626 7.20 4.34 -2.30
N ARG A 627 6.46 5.43 -2.50
CA ARG A 627 7.00 6.78 -2.66
C ARG A 627 7.93 7.19 -1.51
N ASP A 628 7.59 6.80 -0.28
CA ASP A 628 8.28 7.26 0.94
C ASP A 628 9.72 6.74 1.09
N VAL A 629 10.16 5.76 0.27
CA VAL A 629 11.58 5.31 0.27
C VAL A 629 12.45 6.04 -0.75
N ILE A 630 11.84 6.80 -1.68
CA ILE A 630 12.57 7.58 -2.69
C ILE A 630 13.25 8.76 -2.00
N GLN A 631 14.56 8.89 -2.18
CA GLN A 631 15.38 9.88 -1.50
C GLN A 631 15.49 11.18 -2.30
N HIS A 632 15.83 11.09 -3.58
CA HIS A 632 15.91 12.26 -4.46
C HIS A 632 15.96 11.87 -5.93
N TRP A 633 15.79 12.91 -6.75
CA TRP A 633 15.82 12.89 -8.21
C TRP A 633 16.85 13.90 -8.69
N GLU A 634 17.69 13.51 -9.64
CA GLU A 634 18.75 14.38 -10.15
C GLU A 634 18.99 14.18 -11.65
N ILE A 635 19.32 15.25 -12.35
CA ILE A 635 19.91 15.17 -13.68
C ILE A 635 21.41 14.98 -13.49
N ASN A 636 21.95 13.88 -14.01
CA ASN A 636 23.39 13.62 -14.06
C ASN A 636 23.85 13.60 -15.51
N ASP A 637 24.56 14.65 -15.90
CA ASP A 637 24.84 15.03 -17.28
C ASP A 637 23.60 15.06 -18.17
N THR A 638 23.36 13.99 -18.94
CA THR A 638 22.21 13.85 -19.84
C THR A 638 21.15 12.86 -19.35
N ALA A 639 21.38 12.21 -18.21
CA ALA A 639 20.50 11.20 -17.65
C ALA A 639 19.66 11.75 -16.50
N LEU A 640 18.46 11.20 -16.30
CA LEU A 640 17.70 11.34 -15.05
C LEU A 640 18.04 10.17 -14.13
N VAL A 641 18.43 10.45 -12.90
CA VAL A 641 18.81 9.45 -11.89
C VAL A 641 17.87 9.56 -10.69
N VAL A 642 17.36 8.41 -10.25
CA VAL A 642 16.47 8.28 -9.08
C VAL A 642 17.10 7.34 -8.08
N ARG A 643 17.21 7.77 -6.82
CA ARG A 643 17.78 6.97 -5.73
C ARG A 643 16.74 6.69 -4.66
N SER A 644 16.64 5.42 -4.24
CA SER A 644 15.69 4.99 -3.20
C SER A 644 16.34 4.02 -2.21
N LEU A 645 15.90 4.05 -0.95
CA LEU A 645 16.48 3.21 0.10
C LEU A 645 16.13 1.73 -0.07
N ARG A 646 17.05 0.86 0.39
CA ARG A 646 16.85 -0.60 0.49
C ARG A 646 17.16 -1.14 1.88
N GLY A 647 16.49 -2.24 2.22
CA GLY A 647 16.60 -2.86 3.53
C GLY A 647 15.80 -2.13 4.61
N ILE A 648 15.58 -2.80 5.73
CA ILE A 648 14.70 -2.32 6.81
C ILE A 648 15.16 -0.99 7.45
N ASP A 649 16.47 -0.72 7.37
CA ASP A 649 17.14 0.45 7.96
C ASP A 649 17.94 1.25 6.93
N GLY A 650 17.70 1.05 5.62
CA GLY A 650 18.48 1.72 4.57
C GLY A 650 19.92 1.19 4.47
N ASN A 651 20.20 0.01 5.02
CA ASN A 651 21.54 -0.54 5.17
C ASN A 651 22.03 -1.31 3.93
N ASP A 652 21.11 -1.68 3.04
CA ASP A 652 21.47 -2.34 1.79
C ASP A 652 21.83 -1.28 0.74
N PRO A 653 22.62 -1.61 -0.30
CA PRO A 653 22.88 -0.69 -1.40
C PRO A 653 21.57 -0.16 -1.98
N GLU A 654 21.48 1.15 -2.21
CA GLU A 654 20.29 1.84 -2.72
C GLU A 654 19.80 1.25 -4.05
N HIS A 655 18.50 1.40 -4.31
CA HIS A 655 17.98 1.36 -5.67
C HIS A 655 18.54 2.55 -6.45
N VAL A 656 19.12 2.30 -7.62
CA VAL A 656 19.56 3.33 -8.56
C VAL A 656 18.92 3.08 -9.92
N LEU A 657 17.91 3.89 -10.27
CA LEU A 657 17.38 3.97 -11.62
C LEU A 657 18.11 5.09 -12.37
N THR A 658 18.66 4.77 -13.53
CA THR A 658 19.24 5.73 -14.47
C THR A 658 18.44 5.68 -15.78
N ILE A 659 17.92 6.81 -16.22
CA ILE A 659 17.28 6.92 -17.53
C ILE A 659 18.24 7.72 -18.41
N GLU A 660 18.88 7.05 -19.35
CA GLU A 660 19.87 7.66 -20.24
C GLU A 660 19.18 8.49 -21.32
N ASN A 661 19.93 9.45 -21.87
CA ASN A 661 19.49 10.26 -23.03
C ASN A 661 18.19 11.06 -22.82
N VAL A 662 17.85 11.38 -21.57
CA VAL A 662 16.76 12.33 -21.27
C VAL A 662 17.07 13.72 -21.85
N TYR A 663 18.35 14.08 -21.89
CA TYR A 663 18.86 15.26 -22.60
C TYR A 663 19.82 14.85 -23.72
N GLN A 664 19.99 15.75 -24.69
CA GLN A 664 21.01 15.67 -25.73
C GLN A 664 21.89 16.92 -25.73
N ARG A 665 23.14 16.79 -26.18
CA ARG A 665 24.05 17.94 -26.32
C ARG A 665 23.96 18.50 -27.74
N ILE A 666 23.53 19.75 -27.86
CA ILE A 666 23.49 20.51 -29.11
C ILE A 666 24.30 21.80 -28.88
N ASP A 667 25.31 22.04 -29.71
CA ASP A 667 26.21 23.20 -29.62
C ASP A 667 26.86 23.40 -28.24
N GLY A 668 27.15 22.29 -27.54
CA GLY A 668 27.73 22.29 -26.20
C GLY A 668 26.74 22.53 -25.07
N GLU A 669 25.49 22.88 -25.37
CA GLU A 669 24.40 23.01 -24.39
C GLU A 669 23.57 21.72 -24.29
N ARG A 670 23.04 21.44 -23.10
CA ARG A 670 22.08 20.35 -22.91
C ARG A 670 20.68 20.83 -23.25
N GLN A 671 19.96 20.05 -24.05
CA GLN A 671 18.58 20.30 -24.43
C GLN A 671 17.74 19.06 -24.12
N LEU A 672 16.55 19.27 -23.55
CA LEU A 672 15.63 18.19 -23.20
C LEU A 672 15.25 17.41 -24.46
N LYS A 673 15.50 16.11 -24.45
CA LYS A 673 15.16 15.18 -25.54
C LYS A 673 13.87 14.42 -25.22
N ASN A 674 13.77 13.88 -24.01
CA ASN A 674 12.62 13.10 -23.58
C ASN A 674 11.91 13.78 -22.40
N ASN A 675 10.65 14.14 -22.59
CA ASN A 675 9.77 14.73 -21.57
C ASN A 675 8.48 13.92 -21.34
N GLN A 676 8.38 12.71 -21.89
CA GLN A 676 7.17 11.89 -21.87
C GLN A 676 7.23 10.73 -20.85
N LEU A 677 8.09 10.85 -19.83
CA LEU A 677 8.27 9.84 -18.79
C LEU A 677 7.23 10.03 -17.67
N VAL A 678 6.46 8.98 -17.40
CA VAL A 678 5.51 8.93 -16.28
C VAL A 678 5.99 7.90 -15.26
N PHE A 679 5.99 8.26 -13.99
CA PHE A 679 6.43 7.38 -12.92
C PHE A 679 5.26 7.00 -12.02
N LYS A 680 5.21 5.74 -11.59
CA LYS A 680 4.21 5.25 -10.64
C LYS A 680 4.87 4.49 -9.50
N THR A 681 4.44 4.73 -8.27
CA THR A 681 4.96 4.03 -7.09
C THR A 681 4.04 2.87 -6.67
N GLN A 682 4.54 1.96 -5.83
CA GLN A 682 3.76 0.82 -5.31
C GLN A 682 2.49 1.26 -4.56
N ASP A 683 2.55 2.39 -3.88
CA ASP A 683 1.43 3.05 -3.20
C ASP A 683 0.58 3.93 -4.14
N GLU A 684 0.65 3.68 -5.46
CA GLU A 684 -0.22 4.23 -6.50
C GLU A 684 -0.12 5.74 -6.73
N TYR A 685 0.95 6.40 -6.28
CA TYR A 685 1.19 7.79 -6.69
C TYR A 685 1.68 7.83 -8.12
N GLU A 686 1.09 8.72 -8.94
CA GLU A 686 1.67 9.09 -10.23
C GLU A 686 2.50 10.37 -10.07
N LEU A 687 3.71 10.32 -10.59
CA LEU A 687 4.75 11.32 -10.43
C LEU A 687 5.24 11.78 -11.80
N LEU A 688 5.43 13.08 -11.95
CA LEU A 688 6.01 13.71 -13.12
C LEU A 688 7.27 14.47 -12.74
N ALA A 689 8.40 14.15 -13.38
CA ALA A 689 9.63 14.88 -13.21
C ALA A 689 9.54 16.26 -13.89
N LEU A 690 9.80 17.34 -13.15
CA LEU A 690 9.75 18.71 -13.66
C LEU A 690 11.08 19.07 -14.34
N LEU A 691 11.31 18.45 -15.50
CA LEU A 691 12.55 18.59 -16.27
C LEU A 691 12.61 19.95 -16.99
N PRO A 692 13.63 20.79 -16.75
CA PRO A 692 13.82 22.04 -17.49
C PRO A 692 14.16 21.78 -18.97
N SER A 693 13.75 22.65 -19.88
CA SER A 693 14.12 22.52 -21.30
C SER A 693 15.63 22.67 -21.55
N LYS A 694 16.30 23.46 -20.72
CA LYS A 694 17.76 23.62 -20.65
C LYS A 694 18.19 23.57 -19.17
N PRO A 695 18.85 22.49 -18.72
CA PRO A 695 19.34 22.42 -17.34
C PRO A 695 20.54 23.36 -17.15
N GLY A 696 20.94 23.61 -15.90
CA GLY A 696 22.04 24.51 -15.55
C GLY A 696 23.40 24.07 -16.08
N ALA A 697 24.48 24.75 -15.71
CA ALA A 697 25.84 24.36 -16.14
C ALA A 697 26.43 23.20 -15.30
N ALA A 698 25.88 22.93 -14.12
CA ALA A 698 26.38 21.90 -13.21
C ALA A 698 26.12 20.49 -13.77
N SER A 699 27.10 19.59 -13.66
CA SER A 699 26.95 18.21 -14.14
C SER A 699 25.87 17.43 -13.37
N VAL A 700 25.60 17.79 -12.11
CA VAL A 700 24.54 17.21 -11.30
C VAL A 700 23.60 18.32 -10.81
N GLU A 701 22.31 18.17 -11.02
CA GLU A 701 21.27 19.14 -10.64
C GLU A 701 20.03 18.41 -10.07
N GLN A 702 19.47 18.90 -8.96
CA GLN A 702 18.26 18.30 -8.38
C GLN A 702 17.03 18.57 -9.24
N VAL A 703 16.10 17.62 -9.25
CA VAL A 703 14.83 17.73 -9.98
C VAL A 703 13.67 17.70 -9.00
N ASP A 704 12.82 18.71 -9.08
CA ASP A 704 11.53 18.72 -8.41
C ASP A 704 10.55 17.77 -9.11
N ILE A 705 9.71 17.09 -8.33
CA ILE A 705 8.67 16.20 -8.84
C ILE A 705 7.29 16.76 -8.52
N ALA A 706 6.37 16.69 -9.49
CA ALA A 706 4.96 16.95 -9.25
C ALA A 706 4.20 15.63 -9.08
N VAL A 707 3.32 15.56 -8.09
CA VAL A 707 2.33 14.49 -7.98
C VAL A 707 1.16 14.83 -8.90
N THR A 708 0.93 14.00 -9.90
CA THR A 708 -0.18 14.16 -10.85
C THR A 708 -1.42 13.39 -10.41
N LEU A 709 -1.23 12.28 -9.69
CA LEU A 709 -2.29 11.52 -9.03
C LEU A 709 -1.88 11.19 -7.59
N ILE A 710 -2.75 11.53 -6.64
CA ILE A 710 -2.55 11.16 -5.24
C ILE A 710 -2.84 9.67 -5.11
N GLY A 711 -1.83 8.89 -4.71
CA GLY A 711 -1.96 7.46 -4.45
C GLY A 711 -2.67 7.14 -3.14
N LYS A 712 -2.42 5.94 -2.61
CA LYS A 712 -2.91 5.45 -1.32
C LYS A 712 -2.00 5.95 -0.19
N PRO A 713 -2.41 7.00 0.56
CA PRO A 713 -1.56 7.53 1.61
C PRO A 713 -1.39 6.53 2.75
N SER A 714 -0.23 6.59 3.41
CA SER A 714 -0.03 5.89 4.68
C SER A 714 -1.10 6.25 5.72
N PRO A 715 -1.49 5.32 6.62
CA PRO A 715 -2.41 5.64 7.72
C PRO A 715 -1.91 6.83 8.55
N VAL A 716 -2.82 7.75 8.87
CA VAL A 716 -2.55 8.92 9.71
C VAL A 716 -2.10 8.53 11.12
N ALA A 717 -1.17 9.33 11.66
CA ALA A 717 -0.61 9.10 12.98
C ALA A 717 -1.56 9.62 14.08
N GLU A 718 -1.69 8.85 15.16
CA GLU A 718 -2.43 9.27 16.35
C GLU A 718 -1.67 10.38 17.08
N ILE A 719 -2.35 11.48 17.40
CA ILE A 719 -1.79 12.62 18.13
C ILE A 719 -1.67 12.25 19.60
N ILE A 720 -0.45 12.36 20.14
CA ILE A 720 -0.14 12.15 21.55
C ILE A 720 0.64 13.36 22.06
N SER A 721 0.06 14.12 22.98
CA SER A 721 0.70 15.25 23.64
C SER A 721 1.26 14.87 25.01
N SER A 722 0.55 14.04 25.77
CA SER A 722 0.99 13.52 27.08
C SER A 722 0.24 12.24 27.45
N GLY A 723 0.72 11.54 28.48
CA GLY A 723 0.04 10.37 29.07
C GLY A 723 0.61 9.03 28.61
N THR A 724 -0.21 7.97 28.67
CA THR A 724 0.23 6.59 28.44
C THR A 724 -0.38 6.02 27.15
N VAL A 725 0.45 5.35 26.36
CA VAL A 725 0.07 4.63 25.13
C VAL A 725 0.36 3.14 25.30
N ASP A 726 -0.68 2.31 25.20
CA ASP A 726 -0.54 0.86 25.24
C ASP A 726 -0.04 0.30 23.89
N ILE A 727 1.06 -0.44 23.91
CA ILE A 727 1.57 -1.20 22.77
C ILE A 727 0.94 -2.60 22.79
N ASN A 728 0.04 -2.83 21.84
CA ASN A 728 -0.60 -4.12 21.59
C ASN A 728 -0.91 -4.28 20.08
N ASP A 729 -1.39 -5.46 19.66
CA ASP A 729 -1.67 -5.81 18.27
C ASP A 729 -2.88 -5.08 17.68
N GLN A 730 -3.90 -4.79 18.49
CA GLN A 730 -5.13 -4.10 18.07
C GLN A 730 -5.02 -2.57 18.01
N GLY A 731 -4.02 -1.99 18.67
CA GLY A 731 -3.82 -0.54 18.77
C GLY A 731 -3.19 0.11 17.54
N ARG A 732 -3.31 1.44 17.45
CA ARG A 732 -2.73 2.27 16.38
C ARG A 732 -1.22 2.04 16.26
N LYS A 733 -0.73 1.94 15.02
CA LYS A 733 0.68 1.63 14.73
C LYS A 733 1.57 2.86 14.51
N ARG A 734 0.98 4.04 14.37
CA ARG A 734 1.69 5.29 14.08
C ARG A 734 1.24 6.37 15.06
N HIS A 735 2.20 7.09 15.64
CA HIS A 735 1.93 8.13 16.63
C HIS A 735 2.71 9.40 16.26
N TYR A 736 2.07 10.55 16.39
CA TYR A 736 2.68 11.86 16.34
C TYR A 736 2.80 12.38 17.78
N VAL A 737 4.04 12.53 18.23
CA VAL A 737 4.35 13.11 19.54
C VAL A 737 4.57 14.60 19.36
N SER A 738 3.61 15.35 19.89
CA SER A 738 3.66 16.81 19.90
C SER A 738 4.85 17.31 20.73
N ARG A 739 5.36 18.51 20.41
CA ARG A 739 6.43 19.17 21.17
C ARG A 739 6.00 19.80 22.50
N LEU A 740 4.70 19.85 22.76
CA LEU A 740 4.15 20.48 23.97
C LEU A 740 4.68 19.81 25.24
N PRO A 741 4.85 20.53 26.35
CA PRO A 741 5.26 19.93 27.62
C PRO A 741 4.36 18.77 28.06
N GLY A 742 4.93 17.85 28.84
CA GLY A 742 4.21 16.70 29.39
C GLY A 742 4.84 15.38 28.95
N ASP A 743 5.01 14.48 29.91
CA ASP A 743 5.68 13.20 29.68
C ASP A 743 4.77 12.19 28.99
N ILE A 744 5.38 11.30 28.21
CA ILE A 744 4.70 10.26 27.45
C ILE A 744 5.32 8.91 27.80
N GLU A 745 4.48 7.91 28.04
CA GLU A 745 4.90 6.54 28.27
C GLU A 745 4.28 5.59 27.24
N PHE A 746 5.13 4.94 26.45
CA PHE A 746 4.74 3.81 25.62
C PHE A 746 4.97 2.52 26.41
N VAL A 747 3.89 1.80 26.72
CA VAL A 747 3.91 0.65 27.64
C VAL A 747 3.49 -0.62 26.90
N ALA A 748 4.35 -1.63 26.90
CA ALA A 748 4.06 -2.95 26.36
C ALA A 748 3.86 -3.97 27.49
N LYS A 749 2.81 -4.80 27.37
CA LYS A 749 2.57 -5.90 28.32
C LYS A 749 3.57 -7.04 28.11
N ARG A 750 3.90 -7.74 29.20
CA ARG A 750 4.77 -8.93 29.14
C ARG A 750 4.11 -10.02 28.29
N HIS A 751 4.87 -10.66 27.41
CA HIS A 751 4.38 -11.72 26.50
C HIS A 751 3.31 -11.28 25.50
N ALA A 752 3.16 -9.98 25.25
CA ALA A 752 2.34 -9.51 24.14
C ALA A 752 2.93 -9.99 22.80
N THR A 753 2.05 -10.24 21.82
CA THR A 753 2.45 -10.54 20.45
C THR A 753 3.37 -9.43 19.93
N ARG A 754 4.48 -9.80 19.28
CA ARG A 754 5.40 -8.83 18.69
C ARG A 754 4.68 -7.94 17.68
N THR A 755 4.87 -6.63 17.79
CA THR A 755 4.28 -5.62 16.91
C THR A 755 5.31 -4.58 16.47
N SER A 756 4.98 -3.78 15.46
CA SER A 756 5.77 -2.63 15.03
C SER A 756 5.04 -1.30 15.26
N ARG A 757 5.79 -0.28 15.67
CA ARG A 757 5.31 1.11 15.85
C ARG A 757 6.25 2.11 15.18
N THR A 758 5.67 3.16 14.59
CA THR A 758 6.38 4.35 14.14
C THR A 758 5.97 5.54 15.00
N VAL A 759 6.94 6.25 15.55
CA VAL A 759 6.73 7.42 16.42
C VAL A 759 7.39 8.63 15.76
N HIS A 760 6.56 9.53 15.27
CA HIS A 760 6.97 10.82 14.72
C HIS A 760 7.15 11.81 15.87
N LEU A 761 8.39 12.20 16.18
CA LEU A 761 8.71 13.16 17.23
C LEU A 761 8.82 14.56 16.61
N ASP A 762 8.00 15.53 17.05
CA ASP A 762 8.09 16.93 16.59
C ASP A 762 9.29 17.69 17.18
N PHE A 763 10.44 17.05 17.14
CA PHE A 763 11.75 17.52 17.60
C PHE A 763 12.78 17.12 16.56
N LYS A 764 13.82 17.93 16.37
CA LYS A 764 14.98 17.57 15.56
C LYS A 764 15.86 16.58 16.29
N SER A 765 16.64 15.80 15.56
CA SER A 765 17.57 14.83 16.14
C SER A 765 18.63 15.44 17.05
N THR A 766 19.02 16.69 16.79
CA THR A 766 19.93 17.47 17.64
C THR A 766 19.30 17.91 18.96
N GLU A 767 17.98 17.84 19.11
CA GLU A 767 17.26 18.23 20.33
C GLU A 767 17.13 17.09 21.35
N ILE A 768 17.47 15.85 20.98
CA ILE A 768 17.62 14.76 21.96
C ILE A 768 18.78 15.14 22.88
N LYS A 769 18.48 15.50 24.14
CA LYS A 769 19.49 15.94 25.11
C LYS A 769 20.21 14.75 25.72
N ASP A 770 19.43 13.76 26.16
CA ASP A 770 19.95 12.56 26.80
C ASP A 770 19.06 11.35 26.48
N VAL A 771 19.63 10.16 26.61
CA VAL A 771 18.93 8.89 26.48
C VAL A 771 19.31 8.04 27.69
N VAL A 772 18.33 7.73 28.53
CA VAL A 772 18.53 7.03 29.79
C VAL A 772 17.95 5.63 29.69
N VAL A 773 18.75 4.64 30.07
CA VAL A 773 18.32 3.23 30.18
C VAL A 773 18.24 2.90 31.66
N SER A 774 17.07 2.47 32.13
CA SER A 774 16.84 2.01 33.50
C SER A 774 16.50 0.53 33.51
N TYR A 775 17.01 -0.22 34.47
CA TYR A 775 16.71 -1.64 34.64
C TYR A 775 16.97 -2.10 36.08
N GLU A 776 16.38 -3.23 36.47
CA GLU A 776 16.74 -3.92 37.69
C GLU A 776 17.58 -5.16 37.35
N VAL A 777 18.63 -5.41 38.14
CA VAL A 777 19.45 -6.61 38.01
C VAL A 777 19.58 -7.33 39.36
N GLU A 778 19.16 -8.59 39.37
CA GLU A 778 19.32 -9.51 40.49
C GLU A 778 20.46 -10.49 40.24
N ILE A 779 21.19 -10.85 41.28
CA ILE A 779 22.32 -11.79 41.21
C ILE A 779 22.00 -13.11 41.93
N ARG A 780 22.29 -14.24 41.27
CA ARG A 780 22.27 -15.57 41.89
C ARG A 780 23.59 -16.28 41.65
N LYS A 781 24.29 -16.63 42.73
CA LYS A 781 25.50 -17.47 42.67
C LYS A 781 25.09 -18.93 42.48
N GLY A 782 25.49 -19.54 41.38
CA GLY A 782 25.25 -20.93 41.06
C GLY A 782 26.23 -21.87 41.76
N VAL A 783 25.80 -23.11 42.00
CA VAL A 783 26.59 -24.15 42.69
C VAL A 783 27.85 -24.56 41.91
N SER A 784 27.87 -24.31 40.60
CA SER A 784 28.96 -24.63 39.67
C SER A 784 29.97 -23.49 39.45
N GLY A 785 29.96 -22.44 40.29
CA GLY A 785 30.85 -21.28 40.15
C GLY A 785 30.40 -20.23 39.13
N ASN A 786 29.27 -20.46 38.45
CA ASN A 786 28.66 -19.49 37.54
C ASN A 786 27.79 -18.48 38.31
N THR A 787 28.00 -17.21 38.08
CA THR A 787 27.13 -16.11 38.53
C THR A 787 26.05 -15.84 37.49
N HIS A 788 24.79 -15.85 37.90
CA HIS A 788 23.64 -15.58 37.05
C HIS A 788 23.10 -14.18 37.33
N LEU A 789 22.94 -13.37 36.29
CA LEU A 789 22.29 -12.05 36.33
C LEU A 789 20.90 -12.15 35.71
N THR A 790 19.90 -11.74 36.47
CA THR A 790 18.50 -11.68 36.04
C THR A 790 18.09 -10.23 35.88
N TYR A 791 17.82 -9.82 34.65
CA TYR A 791 17.36 -8.49 34.30
C TYR A 791 15.83 -8.40 34.38
N LYS A 792 15.32 -7.26 34.84
CA LYS A 792 13.88 -6.93 34.87
C LYS A 792 13.68 -5.45 34.53
N ASP A 793 12.46 -5.12 34.12
CA ASP A 793 11.97 -3.74 33.95
C ASP A 793 12.89 -2.82 33.15
N ILE A 794 13.44 -3.36 32.05
CA ILE A 794 14.30 -2.60 31.14
C ILE A 794 13.44 -1.53 30.44
N GLY A 795 13.67 -0.28 30.80
CA GLY A 795 13.03 0.91 30.28
C GLY A 795 14.01 1.84 29.56
N LEU A 796 13.52 2.56 28.56
CA LEU A 796 14.27 3.56 27.81
C LEU A 796 13.57 4.91 27.94
N ALA A 797 14.28 5.99 28.23
CA ALA A 797 13.74 7.34 28.30
C ALA A 797 14.54 8.29 27.41
N LEU A 798 13.86 9.01 26.51
CA LEU A 798 14.45 10.08 25.72
C LEU A 798 14.13 11.42 26.37
N HIS A 799 15.16 12.16 26.75
CA HIS A 799 15.03 13.50 27.31
C HIS A 799 15.09 14.53 26.17
N LEU A 800 13.97 15.19 25.94
CA LEU A 800 13.77 16.25 24.96
C LEU A 800 13.54 17.59 25.69
N PRO A 801 13.55 18.74 24.99
CA PRO A 801 13.17 20.02 25.61
C PRO A 801 11.77 19.94 26.24
N GLN A 802 11.69 20.11 27.56
CA GLN A 802 10.44 20.11 28.35
C GLN A 802 9.57 18.84 28.21
N LYS A 803 10.16 17.71 27.78
CA LYS A 803 9.45 16.44 27.56
C LYS A 803 10.34 15.23 27.77
N VAL A 804 9.80 14.19 28.40
CA VAL A 804 10.40 12.85 28.42
C VAL A 804 9.49 11.86 27.70
N VAL A 805 10.05 11.10 26.75
CA VAL A 805 9.36 10.00 26.08
C VAL A 805 9.96 8.68 26.55
N THR A 806 9.15 7.88 27.24
CA THR A 806 9.58 6.64 27.88
C THR A 806 8.99 5.42 27.18
N PHE A 807 9.78 4.37 27.01
CA PHE A 807 9.38 3.06 26.49
C PHE A 807 9.58 2.01 27.57
N LYS A 808 8.49 1.40 28.05
CA LYS A 808 8.48 0.37 29.10
C LYS A 808 8.01 -0.96 28.52
N GLY A 809 8.71 -2.04 28.85
CA GLY A 809 8.36 -3.40 28.38
C GLY A 809 8.62 -3.66 26.89
N VAL A 810 9.18 -2.69 26.15
CA VAL A 810 9.60 -2.85 24.75
C VAL A 810 10.80 -3.79 24.61
N ILE A 811 11.65 -3.85 25.64
CA ILE A 811 12.73 -4.83 25.77
C ILE A 811 12.34 -5.78 26.90
N GLN A 812 12.32 -7.08 26.60
CA GLN A 812 11.98 -8.11 27.57
C GLN A 812 13.06 -9.18 27.59
N PRO A 813 13.51 -9.62 28.78
CA PRO A 813 14.45 -10.71 28.91
C PRO A 813 13.77 -12.08 28.71
N ILE A 814 14.49 -13.02 28.10
CA ILE A 814 14.06 -14.43 28.10
C ILE A 814 14.05 -14.97 29.54
N ALA A 815 13.13 -15.90 29.82
CA ALA A 815 12.91 -16.40 31.18
C ALA A 815 14.13 -17.14 31.78
N ALA A 816 14.97 -17.76 30.93
CA ALA A 816 16.12 -18.53 31.37
C ALA A 816 17.42 -17.71 31.28
N ALA A 817 18.19 -17.65 32.37
CA ALA A 817 19.51 -17.04 32.40
C ALA A 817 20.58 -17.94 31.76
N THR A 818 20.37 -18.37 30.51
CA THR A 818 21.29 -19.24 29.77
C THR A 818 22.24 -18.48 28.85
N GLY A 819 21.99 -17.19 28.64
CA GLY A 819 22.75 -16.31 27.77
C GLY A 819 24.22 -16.19 28.19
N TYR A 820 25.10 -16.07 27.19
CA TYR A 820 26.53 -15.87 27.41
C TYR A 820 26.85 -14.36 27.41
N SER A 821 27.48 -13.89 28.47
CA SER A 821 27.90 -12.48 28.63
C SER A 821 29.20 -12.14 27.88
N GLY A 822 29.78 -13.09 27.13
CA GLY A 822 31.11 -12.94 26.53
C GLY A 822 32.26 -13.38 27.44
N ARG A 823 31.98 -13.78 28.69
CA ARG A 823 33.00 -14.24 29.66
C ARG A 823 32.62 -15.56 30.34
N ASN A 824 33.62 -16.42 30.57
CA ASN A 824 33.43 -17.63 31.37
C ASN A 824 33.03 -17.24 32.79
N SER A 825 32.00 -17.90 33.32
CA SER A 825 31.36 -17.73 34.64
C SER A 825 30.24 -16.70 34.82
N LEU A 826 29.87 -15.89 33.81
CA LEU A 826 28.72 -14.97 33.90
C LEU A 826 27.61 -15.36 32.92
N LYS A 827 26.44 -15.71 33.46
CA LYS A 827 25.24 -16.11 32.73
C LYS A 827 24.16 -15.04 32.90
N VAL A 828 23.41 -14.73 31.83
CA VAL A 828 22.44 -13.61 31.86
C VAL A 828 21.08 -14.03 31.28
N THR A 829 19.99 -13.44 31.77
CA THR A 829 18.71 -13.45 31.04
C THR A 829 18.83 -12.52 29.84
N THR A 830 18.97 -13.07 28.64
CA THR A 830 19.22 -12.30 27.41
C THR A 830 18.08 -11.31 27.13
N PRO A 831 18.33 -9.99 27.15
CA PRO A 831 17.35 -9.00 26.72
C PRO A 831 17.09 -9.14 25.21
N LEU A 832 15.82 -9.11 24.83
CA LEU A 832 15.40 -9.10 23.43
C LEU A 832 14.47 -7.92 23.19
N LEU A 833 14.52 -7.37 21.99
CA LEU A 833 13.55 -6.38 21.55
C LEU A 833 12.22 -7.12 21.29
N ALA A 834 11.24 -6.91 22.19
CA ALA A 834 9.93 -7.55 22.12
C ALA A 834 9.01 -6.84 21.11
N HIS A 835 9.23 -5.55 20.86
CA HIS A 835 8.47 -4.75 19.91
C HIS A 835 9.38 -3.89 19.05
N ASP A 836 9.10 -3.83 17.75
CA ASP A 836 9.88 -3.04 16.79
C ASP A 836 9.43 -1.58 16.83
N ILE A 837 10.25 -0.69 17.38
CA ILE A 837 9.92 0.74 17.45
C ILE A 837 10.87 1.54 16.56
N VAL A 838 10.31 2.38 15.70
CA VAL A 838 11.03 3.34 14.88
C VAL A 838 10.64 4.75 15.28
N LEU A 839 11.64 5.59 15.51
CA LEU A 839 11.50 7.02 15.75
C LEU A 839 11.81 7.76 14.45
N ILE A 840 10.97 8.71 14.04
CA ILE A 840 11.22 9.62 12.92
C ILE A 840 11.13 11.04 13.47
N LEU A 841 12.19 11.81 13.31
CA LEU A 841 12.30 13.15 13.87
C LEU A 841 11.92 14.22 12.84
N GLN A 842 11.71 15.44 13.30
CA GLN A 842 11.25 16.56 12.48
C GLN A 842 12.20 16.89 11.31
N ASP A 843 13.49 16.62 11.48
CA ASP A 843 14.56 16.76 10.49
C ASP A 843 14.75 15.51 9.62
N GLU A 844 13.74 14.62 9.58
CA GLU A 844 13.69 13.37 8.79
C GLU A 844 14.75 12.33 9.16
N VAL A 845 15.56 12.58 10.19
CA VAL A 845 16.46 11.58 10.78
C VAL A 845 15.64 10.52 11.50
N SER A 846 15.98 9.25 11.30
CA SER A 846 15.27 8.13 11.93
C SER A 846 16.20 7.23 12.75
N TYR A 847 15.67 6.73 13.86
CA TYR A 847 16.32 5.73 14.71
C TYR A 847 15.41 4.53 14.91
N ARG A 848 15.95 3.32 14.80
CA ARG A 848 15.29 2.11 15.30
C ARG A 848 15.74 1.87 16.74
N LEU A 849 14.81 1.56 17.63
CA LEU A 849 15.17 1.13 18.98
C LEU A 849 15.80 -0.26 18.93
N GLN A 850 16.88 -0.46 19.69
CA GLN A 850 17.55 -1.74 19.83
C GLN A 850 17.86 -2.04 21.30
N VAL A 851 18.25 -3.28 21.58
CA VAL A 851 18.71 -3.68 22.91
C VAL A 851 19.94 -2.84 23.29
N PRO A 852 19.93 -2.14 24.44
CA PRO A 852 21.06 -1.33 24.88
C PRO A 852 22.23 -2.22 25.28
N GLU A 853 23.45 -1.67 25.22
CA GLU A 853 24.62 -2.29 25.81
C GLU A 853 24.49 -2.25 27.35
N LEU A 854 24.52 -3.43 27.99
CA LEU A 854 24.45 -3.56 29.44
C LEU A 854 25.84 -3.94 29.98
N ASN A 855 26.27 -3.30 31.06
CA ASN A 855 27.58 -3.57 31.65
C ASN A 855 27.51 -4.75 32.62
N TYR A 856 27.54 -5.97 32.09
CA TYR A 856 27.42 -7.21 32.88
C TYR A 856 28.43 -7.32 34.03
N GLN A 857 29.63 -6.76 33.87
CA GLN A 857 30.66 -6.82 34.91
C GLN A 857 30.35 -5.89 36.07
N ASP A 858 29.99 -4.65 35.76
CA ASP A 858 29.60 -3.66 36.78
C ASP A 858 28.29 -4.07 37.47
N ASP A 859 27.32 -4.58 36.72
CA ASP A 859 26.05 -5.09 37.25
C ASP A 859 26.26 -6.28 38.22
N ALA A 860 27.24 -7.14 37.96
CA ALA A 860 27.59 -8.24 38.87
C ALA A 860 28.24 -7.76 40.18
N LEU A 861 28.93 -6.62 40.15
CA LEU A 861 29.55 -5.99 41.33
C LEU A 861 28.54 -5.14 42.11
N ASN A 862 27.61 -4.50 41.40
CA ASN A 862 26.70 -3.49 41.93
C ASN A 862 25.23 -3.79 41.55
N PRO A 863 24.64 -4.91 42.04
CA PRO A 863 23.28 -5.29 41.70
C PRO A 863 22.21 -4.36 42.30
N GLY A 864 20.97 -4.47 41.81
CA GLY A 864 19.82 -3.64 42.21
C GLY A 864 19.33 -2.76 41.06
N SER A 865 18.69 -1.64 41.39
CA SER A 865 18.22 -0.67 40.39
C SER A 865 19.41 0.05 39.75
N ARG A 866 19.48 0.00 38.42
CA ARG A 866 20.51 0.64 37.60
C ARG A 866 19.89 1.68 36.69
N SER A 867 20.64 2.73 36.42
CA SER A 867 20.31 3.74 35.43
C SER A 867 21.60 4.22 34.77
N GLN A 868 21.61 4.33 33.45
CA GLN A 868 22.76 4.79 32.69
C GLN A 868 22.32 5.72 31.56
N SER A 869 23.07 6.82 31.37
CA SER A 869 22.96 7.68 30.18
C SER A 869 23.76 7.04 29.04
N THR A 870 23.07 6.63 27.97
CA THR A 870 23.68 6.01 26.79
C THR A 870 22.75 6.10 25.58
N ARG A 871 23.34 6.34 24.40
CA ARG A 871 22.63 6.31 23.10
C ARG A 871 22.66 4.94 22.43
N SER A 872 23.22 3.91 23.07
CA SER A 872 23.38 2.57 22.46
C SER A 872 22.07 1.93 22.04
N CYS A 873 20.92 2.34 22.60
CA CYS A 873 19.60 1.85 22.19
C CYS A 873 19.05 2.54 20.93
N LEU A 874 19.71 3.57 20.39
CA LEU A 874 19.31 4.27 19.18
C LEU A 874 20.17 3.84 17.98
N LYS A 875 19.66 2.91 17.16
CA LYS A 875 20.29 2.56 15.88
C LYS A 875 19.87 3.56 14.82
N ARG A 876 20.78 4.44 14.40
CA ARG A 876 20.51 5.36 13.29
C ARG A 876 20.21 4.57 12.01
N ARG A 877 19.14 4.95 11.32
CA ARG A 877 18.77 4.40 10.01
C ARG A 877 19.34 5.29 8.91
N THR A 878 19.75 4.69 7.80
CA THR A 878 20.38 5.41 6.67
C THR A 878 19.33 6.11 5.83
N GLY A 879 19.64 7.34 5.40
CA GLY A 879 18.75 8.16 4.59
C GLY A 879 17.75 8.99 5.40
N ASN A 880 16.86 9.65 4.67
CA ASN A 880 15.79 10.48 5.20
C ASN A 880 14.47 9.70 5.19
N TYR A 881 13.72 9.83 6.27
CA TYR A 881 12.43 9.19 6.45
C TYR A 881 11.34 10.24 6.65
N LEU A 882 10.26 10.12 5.89
CA LEU A 882 9.18 11.10 5.89
C LEU A 882 8.61 11.32 7.29
N PHE A 883 8.73 12.55 7.78
CA PHE A 883 8.08 13.01 8.99
C PHE A 883 6.64 13.44 8.68
N THR A 884 5.65 12.84 9.35
CA THR A 884 4.23 13.19 9.15
C THR A 884 3.69 13.98 10.33
N ARG A 885 3.02 15.09 10.04
CA ARG A 885 2.32 15.95 11.00
C ARG A 885 0.80 15.79 10.87
N PRO A 886 0.03 16.10 11.93
CA PRO A 886 -1.42 16.20 11.84
C PRO A 886 -1.82 17.27 10.82
N VAL A 887 -2.74 16.93 9.93
CA VAL A 887 -3.28 17.85 8.92
C VAL A 887 -4.68 18.31 9.31
N ALA A 888 -5.14 19.42 8.73
CA ALA A 888 -6.50 19.90 8.92
C ALA A 888 -7.51 18.87 8.43
N GLY A 889 -8.47 18.54 9.29
CA GLY A 889 -9.64 17.77 8.91
C GLY A 889 -10.65 18.59 8.12
N GLU A 890 -11.84 18.02 7.93
CA GLU A 890 -12.95 18.71 7.31
C GLU A 890 -13.33 19.98 8.07
N LYS A 891 -13.64 21.04 7.32
CA LYS A 891 -14.05 22.34 7.88
C LYS A 891 -15.51 22.28 8.28
N LEU A 892 -15.79 22.19 9.57
CA LEU A 892 -17.16 22.16 10.09
C LEU A 892 -17.71 23.59 10.23
N ALA A 893 -18.63 23.96 9.34
CA ALA A 893 -19.39 25.21 9.46
C ALA A 893 -20.48 25.06 10.54
N LEU A 894 -20.37 25.85 11.60
CA LEU A 894 -21.34 25.89 12.69
C LEU A 894 -22.53 26.78 12.32
N PRO A 895 -23.73 26.53 12.87
CA PRO A 895 -24.91 27.34 12.58
C PRO A 895 -24.79 28.74 13.22
N ALA A 896 -25.53 29.70 12.69
CA ALA A 896 -25.60 31.09 13.19
C ALA A 896 -26.37 31.24 14.53
N GLN A 897 -26.58 30.15 15.27
CA GLN A 897 -27.29 30.13 16.55
C GLN A 897 -26.41 29.50 17.65
N PRO A 898 -26.64 29.84 18.93
CA PRO A 898 -25.87 29.28 20.02
C PRO A 898 -25.93 27.76 20.01
N SER A 899 -24.77 27.10 20.05
CA SER A 899 -24.68 25.65 19.85
C SER A 899 -23.63 24.99 20.73
N LYS A 900 -23.92 23.75 21.14
CA LYS A 900 -22.97 22.87 21.80
C LYS A 900 -22.21 22.04 20.75
N VAL A 901 -20.89 22.04 20.85
CA VAL A 901 -19.99 21.25 20.01
C VAL A 901 -19.22 20.29 20.92
N VAL A 902 -19.21 19.00 20.60
CA VAL A 902 -18.46 18.00 21.36
C VAL A 902 -17.37 17.43 20.47
N ILE A 903 -16.12 17.60 20.87
CA ILE A 903 -15.01 16.92 20.20
C ILE A 903 -15.13 15.42 20.55
N PRO A 904 -15.13 14.51 19.56
CA PRO A 904 -15.34 13.09 19.83
C PRO A 904 -14.28 12.51 20.76
N ALA A 905 -14.68 11.64 21.70
CA ALA A 905 -13.72 10.90 22.50
C ALA A 905 -12.97 9.86 21.65
N GLY A 906 -11.69 9.64 21.92
CA GLY A 906 -10.88 8.60 21.28
C GLY A 906 -9.61 9.13 20.62
N PRO A 907 -8.88 8.27 19.89
CA PRO A 907 -7.60 8.63 19.29
C PRO A 907 -7.80 9.68 18.17
N HIS A 908 -7.20 10.85 18.35
CA HIS A 908 -7.22 11.92 17.36
C HIS A 908 -6.12 11.73 16.31
N THR A 909 -6.39 12.03 15.05
CA THR A 909 -5.44 11.81 13.93
C THR A 909 -5.26 13.03 13.01
N GLY A 910 -5.99 14.11 13.30
CA GLY A 910 -5.96 15.35 12.53
C GLY A 910 -6.50 16.52 13.38
N ILE A 911 -6.48 17.71 12.79
CA ILE A 911 -6.92 18.96 13.45
C ILE A 911 -8.42 19.15 13.18
N HIS A 912 -9.22 19.34 14.23
CA HIS A 912 -10.65 19.65 14.11
C HIS A 912 -10.81 21.13 13.73
N VAL A 913 -11.37 21.45 12.57
CA VAL A 913 -11.53 22.84 12.12
C VAL A 913 -12.97 23.29 12.29
N LEU A 914 -13.21 24.25 13.19
CA LEU A 914 -14.53 24.81 13.50
C LEU A 914 -14.65 26.23 12.94
N HIS A 915 -15.65 26.44 12.08
CA HIS A 915 -15.97 27.73 11.49
C HIS A 915 -17.25 28.31 12.10
N GLY A 916 -17.11 29.36 12.91
CA GLY A 916 -18.22 30.08 13.51
C GLY A 916 -18.94 31.02 12.54
N GLN A 917 -20.15 31.43 12.94
CA GLN A 917 -21.00 32.40 12.22
C GLN A 917 -21.51 33.49 13.18
N SER A 918 -20.58 34.14 13.90
CA SER A 918 -20.87 35.27 14.79
C SER A 918 -21.88 34.94 15.90
N SER A 919 -21.78 33.72 16.44
CA SER A 919 -22.66 33.22 17.50
C SER A 919 -21.84 32.75 18.71
N THR A 920 -22.50 32.12 19.69
CA THR A 920 -21.85 31.56 20.88
C THR A 920 -21.77 30.04 20.77
N TYR A 921 -20.58 29.47 20.99
CA TYR A 921 -20.34 28.05 20.87
C TYR A 921 -19.73 27.48 22.15
N ASP A 922 -20.38 26.48 22.72
CA ASP A 922 -19.88 25.73 23.88
C ASP A 922 -19.16 24.48 23.38
N VAL A 923 -17.83 24.51 23.36
CA VAL A 923 -16.97 23.45 22.83
C VAL A 923 -16.47 22.56 23.97
N TYR A 924 -16.88 21.30 23.99
CA TYR A 924 -16.42 20.29 24.95
C TYR A 924 -15.19 19.58 24.40
N LEU A 925 -14.05 19.83 25.04
CA LEU A 925 -12.73 19.44 24.59
C LEU A 925 -12.32 18.05 25.10
N THR A 926 -11.59 17.29 24.29
CA THR A 926 -11.03 15.98 24.65
C THR A 926 -9.51 16.02 24.66
N SER A 927 -8.90 15.17 25.48
CA SER A 927 -7.44 15.08 25.61
C SER A 927 -6.75 14.69 24.30
N ASN A 928 -5.51 15.17 24.10
CA ASN A 928 -4.70 14.96 22.90
C ASN A 928 -5.34 15.44 21.58
N SER A 929 -6.34 16.33 21.65
CA SER A 929 -6.94 16.94 20.47
C SER A 929 -6.24 18.23 20.04
N ILE A 930 -6.30 18.53 18.74
CA ILE A 930 -5.96 19.85 18.20
C ILE A 930 -7.23 20.39 17.55
N VAL A 931 -7.65 21.59 17.95
CA VAL A 931 -8.86 22.25 17.43
C VAL A 931 -8.47 23.61 16.88
N ARG A 932 -8.84 23.92 15.65
CA ARG A 932 -8.68 25.23 15.04
C ARG A 932 -10.01 25.95 15.01
N LEU A 933 -10.06 27.15 15.59
CA LEU A 933 -11.26 27.98 15.62
C LEU A 933 -11.08 29.15 14.67
N SER A 934 -12.15 29.53 13.97
CA SER A 934 -12.19 30.80 13.23
C SER A 934 -13.62 31.19 12.89
N THR A 935 -13.86 32.48 12.68
CA THR A 935 -15.10 33.02 12.13
C THR A 935 -14.77 33.62 10.76
N PRO A 936 -15.01 32.91 9.64
CA PRO A 936 -14.64 33.40 8.32
C PRO A 936 -15.23 34.77 7.97
N GLY A 937 -16.46 35.06 8.43
CA GLY A 937 -17.08 36.37 8.25
C GLY A 937 -16.37 37.51 9.00
N ALA A 938 -15.74 37.22 10.14
CA ALA A 938 -14.93 38.20 10.87
C ALA A 938 -13.61 38.47 10.15
N ALA A 939 -12.92 37.42 9.71
CA ALA A 939 -11.70 37.54 8.90
C ALA A 939 -11.95 38.31 7.58
N ALA A 940 -13.11 38.09 6.95
CA ALA A 940 -13.53 38.82 5.76
C ALA A 940 -14.11 40.23 6.04
N LYS A 941 -14.22 40.63 7.32
CA LYS A 941 -14.82 41.89 7.77
C LYS A 941 -16.28 42.09 7.34
N THR A 942 -17.02 41.00 7.17
CA THR A 942 -18.45 41.00 6.79
C THR A 942 -19.39 40.70 7.96
N ALA A 943 -18.86 40.25 9.10
CA ALA A 943 -19.62 39.94 10.31
C ALA A 943 -18.75 40.08 11.57
N ASN A 944 -19.35 40.02 12.76
CA ASN A 944 -18.61 40.02 14.03
C ASN A 944 -17.90 38.67 14.26
N ALA A 945 -16.96 38.62 15.18
CA ALA A 945 -16.35 37.35 15.61
C ALA A 945 -17.30 36.52 16.49
N SER A 946 -16.98 35.25 16.67
CA SER A 946 -17.78 34.35 17.51
C SER A 946 -17.28 34.36 18.96
N VAL A 947 -18.13 33.89 19.85
CA VAL A 947 -17.79 33.63 21.25
C VAL A 947 -17.62 32.12 21.43
N TRP A 948 -16.49 31.70 21.99
CA TRP A 948 -16.12 30.30 22.17
C TRP A 948 -15.89 30.01 23.65
N ASN A 949 -16.74 29.16 24.24
CA ASN A 949 -16.58 28.69 25.61
C ASN A 949 -16.03 27.26 25.58
N ILE A 950 -14.78 27.07 26.00
CA ILE A 950 -14.07 25.80 25.92
C ILE A 950 -14.20 25.06 27.25
N PHE A 951 -15.03 24.01 27.29
CA PHE A 951 -15.26 23.17 28.46
C PHE A 951 -14.26 22.02 28.52
N THR A 952 -13.61 21.86 29.68
CA THR A 952 -12.61 20.81 29.90
C THR A 952 -13.16 19.57 30.61
N SER A 953 -14.47 19.51 30.86
CA SER A 953 -15.10 18.45 31.67
C SER A 953 -15.07 17.06 31.02
N THR A 954 -14.79 16.98 29.72
CA THR A 954 -14.66 15.74 28.94
C THR A 954 -13.21 15.28 28.76
N MET A 955 -12.24 16.03 29.29
CA MET A 955 -10.83 15.63 29.29
C MET A 955 -10.55 14.57 30.36
N THR A 956 -9.57 13.72 30.12
CA THR A 956 -9.15 12.68 31.08
C THR A 956 -8.38 13.26 32.26
N GLU A 957 -7.64 14.33 32.03
CA GLU A 957 -6.93 15.08 33.06
C GLU A 957 -7.79 16.18 33.68
N THR A 958 -7.60 16.41 34.98
CA THR A 958 -8.20 17.56 35.67
C THR A 958 -7.39 18.82 35.36
N ILE A 959 -7.99 19.76 34.63
CA ILE A 959 -7.34 21.00 34.21
C ILE A 959 -7.30 22.02 35.35
N LYS A 960 -6.09 22.44 35.71
CA LYS A 960 -5.81 23.54 36.65
C LYS A 960 -5.34 24.78 35.88
N ARG A 961 -5.13 25.88 36.60
CA ARG A 961 -4.61 27.14 36.03
C ARG A 961 -3.32 26.93 35.24
N ASP A 962 -2.34 26.23 35.81
CA ASP A 962 -1.00 26.06 35.20
C ASP A 962 -1.03 25.23 33.90
N ASP A 963 -2.11 24.47 33.69
CA ASP A 963 -2.35 23.67 32.49
C ASP A 963 -2.91 24.51 31.33
N ILE A 964 -3.28 25.78 31.58
CA ILE A 964 -3.80 26.72 30.58
C ILE A 964 -2.70 27.72 30.22
N GLN A 965 -2.19 27.67 28.98
CA GLN A 965 -1.10 28.54 28.55
C GLN A 965 -1.41 29.10 27.17
N LEU A 966 -1.25 30.41 27.00
CA LEU A 966 -1.39 31.09 25.71
C LEU A 966 0.01 31.47 25.22
N GLU A 967 0.36 31.00 24.02
CA GLU A 967 1.59 31.35 23.33
C GLU A 967 1.23 31.81 21.90
N ALA A 968 1.36 33.11 21.63
CA ALA A 968 0.88 33.74 20.41
C ALA A 968 -0.60 33.39 20.13
N ASN A 969 -0.88 32.76 19.00
CA ASN A 969 -2.22 32.34 18.61
C ASN A 969 -2.57 30.89 18.99
N ARG A 970 -1.83 30.27 19.93
CA ARG A 970 -2.10 28.90 20.40
C ARG A 970 -2.39 28.88 21.89
N LEU A 971 -3.58 28.39 22.22
CA LEU A 971 -4.01 28.17 23.60
C LEU A 971 -3.88 26.69 23.94
N ARG A 972 -2.92 26.34 24.79
CA ARG A 972 -2.76 25.01 25.36
C ARG A 972 -3.67 24.86 26.57
N ILE A 973 -4.37 23.72 26.64
CA ILE A 973 -5.24 23.34 27.76
C ILE A 973 -4.94 21.87 28.07
N GLY A 974 -4.14 21.60 29.10
CA GLY A 974 -3.65 20.25 29.39
C GLY A 974 -2.91 19.66 28.19
N SER A 975 -3.37 18.49 27.73
CA SER A 975 -2.83 17.79 26.55
C SER A 975 -3.39 18.30 25.20
N ALA A 976 -4.39 19.17 25.21
CA ALA A 976 -5.06 19.67 24.01
C ALA A 976 -4.54 21.06 23.59
N VAL A 977 -4.70 21.37 22.30
CA VAL A 977 -4.33 22.67 21.71
C VAL A 977 -5.49 23.27 20.95
N ILE A 978 -5.74 24.55 21.21
CA ILE A 978 -6.63 25.39 20.41
C ILE A 978 -5.78 26.33 19.56
N GLU A 979 -5.88 26.22 18.24
CA GLU A 979 -5.32 27.15 17.26
C GLU A 979 -6.34 28.26 16.98
N LEU A 980 -5.92 29.51 17.23
CA LEU A 980 -6.74 30.70 17.07
C LEU A 980 -6.27 31.49 15.83
N PRO A 981 -7.16 32.28 15.18
CA PRO A 981 -6.76 33.06 14.02
C PRO A 981 -5.76 34.15 14.43
N THR A 982 -4.86 34.50 13.52
CA THR A 982 -4.00 35.68 13.71
C THR A 982 -4.87 36.93 13.70
N VAL A 983 -4.63 37.85 14.65
CA VAL A 983 -5.42 39.07 14.80
C VAL A 983 -4.79 40.19 13.95
N ASP A 984 -5.53 40.69 12.96
CA ASP A 984 -5.22 41.95 12.29
C ASP A 984 -5.83 43.13 13.07
N ASP A 985 -5.13 44.27 13.15
CA ASP A 985 -5.49 45.44 13.98
C ASP A 985 -6.94 45.95 13.80
N ASP A 986 -7.55 45.72 12.62
CA ASP A 986 -8.89 46.22 12.24
C ASP A 986 -9.97 45.11 12.12
N ALA A 987 -9.67 43.85 12.47
CA ALA A 987 -10.63 42.74 12.35
C ALA A 987 -11.35 42.45 13.68
N PRO A 988 -12.64 42.06 13.66
CA PRO A 988 -13.31 41.56 14.87
C PRO A 988 -12.56 40.35 15.44
N VAL A 989 -12.28 40.37 16.74
CA VAL A 989 -11.46 39.36 17.44
C VAL A 989 -12.35 38.31 18.10
N GLU A 990 -11.98 37.03 17.97
CA GLU A 990 -12.66 35.93 18.65
C GLU A 990 -12.67 36.14 20.17
N SER A 991 -13.83 35.95 20.80
CA SER A 991 -13.94 35.98 22.26
C SER A 991 -13.82 34.55 22.78
N VAL A 992 -12.74 34.21 23.48
CA VAL A 992 -12.47 32.84 23.91
C VAL A 992 -12.44 32.76 25.44
N SER A 993 -13.13 31.78 26.01
CA SER A 993 -13.08 31.47 27.44
C SER A 993 -12.79 29.98 27.68
N VAL A 994 -12.11 29.65 28.78
CA VAL A 994 -11.86 28.27 29.22
C VAL A 994 -12.61 28.01 30.52
N VAL A 995 -13.51 27.03 30.48
CA VAL A 995 -14.32 26.58 31.61
C VAL A 995 -13.73 25.28 32.15
N THR A 996 -13.10 25.37 33.32
CA THR A 996 -12.49 24.22 34.01
C THR A 996 -13.55 23.29 34.61
N SER A 997 -13.19 22.04 34.89
CA SER A 997 -14.09 21.09 35.58
C SER A 997 -14.47 21.52 37.01
N ALA A 998 -13.68 22.41 37.63
CA ALA A 998 -13.99 23.04 38.91
C ALA A 998 -14.97 24.23 38.80
N GLY A 999 -15.40 24.61 37.59
CA GLY A 999 -16.33 25.72 37.37
C GLY A 999 -15.67 27.11 37.27
N HIS A 1000 -14.33 27.21 37.34
CA HIS A 1000 -13.62 28.46 37.06
C HIS A 1000 -13.67 28.79 35.57
N ILE A 1001 -13.78 30.08 35.23
CA ILE A 1001 -13.76 30.59 33.86
C ILE A 1001 -12.62 31.58 33.68
N TYR A 1002 -11.72 31.25 32.76
CA TYR A 1002 -10.62 32.11 32.31
C TYR A 1002 -10.97 32.70 30.95
N GLU A 1003 -11.03 34.03 30.84
CA GLU A 1003 -11.12 34.74 29.58
C GLU A 1003 -9.74 34.87 28.94
N VAL A 1004 -9.65 34.62 27.64
CA VAL A 1004 -8.41 34.62 26.87
C VAL A 1004 -8.39 35.90 26.03
N SER A 1005 -7.54 36.85 26.42
CA SER A 1005 -7.39 38.08 25.66
C SER A 1005 -6.31 37.91 24.59
N LEU A 1006 -6.74 37.75 23.34
CA LEU A 1006 -5.82 37.50 22.22
C LEU A 1006 -4.93 38.69 21.88
N LEU A 1007 -5.44 39.93 22.01
CA LEU A 1007 -4.69 41.16 21.72
C LEU A 1007 -3.57 41.45 22.71
N PHE A 1008 -3.78 41.07 23.97
CA PHE A 1008 -2.86 41.36 25.06
C PHE A 1008 -2.06 40.12 25.50
N GLU A 1009 -2.32 38.95 24.88
CA GLU A 1009 -1.75 37.66 25.22
C GLU A 1009 -1.86 37.32 26.74
N VAL A 1010 -2.96 37.71 27.38
CA VAL A 1010 -3.20 37.48 28.82
C VAL A 1010 -4.41 36.60 29.09
N LEU A 1011 -4.34 35.84 30.18
CA LEU A 1011 -5.44 35.06 30.73
C LEU A 1011 -6.01 35.78 31.95
N GLN A 1012 -7.32 36.02 31.96
CA GLN A 1012 -8.01 36.68 33.07
C GLN A 1012 -9.04 35.75 33.69
N LEU A 1013 -8.87 35.42 34.96
CA LEU A 1013 -9.85 34.72 35.78
C LEU A 1013 -11.04 35.65 36.02
N TYR A 1014 -12.16 35.33 35.39
CA TYR A 1014 -13.38 36.12 35.40
C TYR A 1014 -14.47 35.50 36.29
N VAL A 1015 -14.51 34.17 36.43
CA VAL A 1015 -15.43 33.48 37.34
C VAL A 1015 -14.69 32.49 38.22
N ILE A 1016 -14.99 32.51 39.52
CA ILE A 1016 -14.53 31.52 40.50
C ILE A 1016 -15.75 30.83 41.11
N ASP A 1017 -15.97 29.56 40.81
CA ASP A 1017 -16.97 28.77 41.53
C ASP A 1017 -16.55 28.54 42.98
N ALA A 1018 -17.26 29.18 43.92
CA ALA A 1018 -16.93 29.08 45.33
C ALA A 1018 -17.19 27.68 45.91
N SER A 1019 -18.04 26.86 45.26
CA SER A 1019 -18.32 25.49 45.72
C SER A 1019 -17.12 24.55 45.57
N ALA A 1020 -16.10 24.93 44.78
CA ALA A 1020 -14.86 24.19 44.63
C ALA A 1020 -13.92 24.27 45.85
N TYR A 1021 -14.22 25.13 46.84
CA TYR A 1021 -13.36 25.35 48.02
C TYR A 1021 -14.00 24.84 49.30
N THR A 1022 -13.17 24.32 50.20
CA THR A 1022 -13.60 23.81 51.52
C THR A 1022 -13.87 24.92 52.54
N SER A 1023 -13.37 26.15 52.31
CA SER A 1023 -13.59 27.31 53.18
C SER A 1023 -13.46 28.64 52.42
N VAL A 1024 -14.03 29.71 52.98
CA VAL A 1024 -13.87 31.09 52.45
C VAL A 1024 -12.39 31.52 52.49
N GLU A 1025 -11.64 31.10 53.50
CA GLU A 1025 -10.21 31.41 53.61
C GLU A 1025 -9.40 30.80 52.45
N ALA A 1026 -9.71 29.56 52.04
CA ALA A 1026 -9.09 28.92 50.89
C ALA A 1026 -9.44 29.66 49.58
N LEU A 1027 -10.69 30.11 49.44
CA LEU A 1027 -11.13 30.93 48.31
C LEU A 1027 -10.39 32.28 48.24
N VAL A 1028 -10.26 32.98 49.37
CA VAL A 1028 -9.52 34.25 49.46
C VAL A 1028 -8.04 34.04 49.11
N THR A 1029 -7.44 32.95 49.58
CA THR A 1029 -6.05 32.59 49.25
C THR A 1029 -5.87 32.41 47.74
N GLU A 1030 -6.82 31.75 47.06
CA GLU A 1030 -6.76 31.58 45.60
C GLU A 1030 -6.90 32.90 44.85
N ILE A 1031 -7.80 33.78 45.31
CA ILE A 1031 -7.97 35.13 44.74
C ILE A 1031 -6.67 35.94 44.91
N ASP A 1032 -6.06 35.91 46.09
CA ASP A 1032 -4.79 36.59 46.36
C ASP A 1032 -3.65 36.03 45.50
N ALA A 1033 -3.59 34.71 45.29
CA ALA A 1033 -2.61 34.08 44.41
C ALA A 1033 -2.76 34.55 42.95
N HIS A 1034 -3.97 34.57 42.41
CA HIS A 1034 -4.24 35.09 41.06
C HIS A 1034 -3.97 36.60 40.95
N ARG A 1035 -4.25 37.37 42.00
CA ARG A 1035 -3.92 38.80 42.05
C ARG A 1035 -2.42 39.03 41.96
N GLN A 1036 -1.61 38.24 42.68
CA GLN A 1036 -0.15 38.34 42.62
C GLN A 1036 0.41 38.03 41.23
N ARG A 1037 -0.30 37.20 40.44
CA ARG A 1037 0.02 36.92 39.03
C ARG A 1037 -0.53 37.96 38.04
N ASN A 1038 -1.29 38.97 38.49
CA ASN A 1038 -2.03 39.91 37.65
C ASN A 1038 -3.05 39.24 36.70
N GLU A 1039 -3.65 38.13 37.14
CA GLU A 1039 -4.54 37.30 36.33
C GLU A 1039 -6.02 37.50 36.68
N LEU A 1040 -6.38 38.40 37.60
CA LEU A 1040 -7.79 38.65 37.90
C LEU A 1040 -8.41 39.64 36.91
N ALA A 1041 -9.61 39.33 36.43
CA ALA A 1041 -10.46 40.34 35.81
C ALA A 1041 -10.75 41.48 36.82
N ALA A 1042 -11.02 42.68 36.32
CA ALA A 1042 -11.31 43.85 37.18
C ALA A 1042 -12.49 43.58 38.15
N ILE A 1043 -13.45 42.78 37.68
CA ILE A 1043 -14.57 42.26 38.46
C ILE A 1043 -14.60 40.74 38.27
N VAL A 1044 -14.51 40.00 39.37
CA VAL A 1044 -14.58 38.54 39.40
C VAL A 1044 -15.96 38.13 39.91
N HIS A 1045 -16.63 37.24 39.21
CA HIS A 1045 -17.92 36.68 39.62
C HIS A 1045 -17.74 35.42 40.46
N LEU A 1046 -18.50 35.30 41.55
CA LEU A 1046 -18.39 34.17 42.47
C LEU A 1046 -19.74 33.45 42.65
N PRO A 1047 -20.13 32.58 41.70
CA PRO A 1047 -21.27 31.71 41.89
C PRO A 1047 -21.07 30.82 43.13
N HIS A 1048 -22.18 30.41 43.72
CA HIS A 1048 -22.22 29.60 44.94
C HIS A 1048 -21.59 30.26 46.18
N LEU A 1049 -21.34 31.58 46.14
CA LEU A 1049 -21.00 32.37 47.30
C LEU A 1049 -22.21 33.23 47.70
N SER A 1050 -22.50 33.29 48.99
CA SER A 1050 -23.55 34.15 49.57
C SER A 1050 -23.00 34.99 50.71
N ALA A 1051 -23.74 36.01 51.15
CA ALA A 1051 -23.39 36.83 52.31
C ALA A 1051 -24.53 36.83 53.33
N LYS A 1052 -24.20 36.75 54.63
CA LYS A 1052 -25.17 36.73 55.73
C LYS A 1052 -26.19 37.87 55.61
N GLY A 1053 -27.47 37.52 55.54
CA GLY A 1053 -28.57 38.51 55.49
C GLY A 1053 -28.64 39.35 54.21
N LYS A 1054 -27.94 38.98 53.14
CA LYS A 1054 -27.96 39.67 51.84
C LYS A 1054 -28.41 38.71 50.74
N THR A 1055 -29.14 39.23 49.75
CA THR A 1055 -29.61 38.48 48.57
C THR A 1055 -29.09 39.13 47.29
N GLY A 1056 -28.45 38.33 46.43
CA GLY A 1056 -27.92 38.78 45.14
C GLY A 1056 -26.58 38.12 44.79
N THR A 1057 -26.13 38.29 43.55
CA THR A 1057 -24.86 37.72 43.07
C THR A 1057 -23.67 38.51 43.61
N LEU A 1058 -22.77 37.82 44.30
CA LEU A 1058 -21.52 38.38 44.81
C LEU A 1058 -20.48 38.56 43.69
N VAL A 1059 -19.74 39.66 43.80
CA VAL A 1059 -18.58 39.97 42.96
C VAL A 1059 -17.42 40.46 43.81
N TYR A 1060 -16.20 40.21 43.35
CA TYR A 1060 -14.98 40.76 43.92
C TYR A 1060 -14.36 41.77 42.95
N HIS A 1061 -14.08 42.98 43.43
CA HIS A 1061 -13.45 44.05 42.66
C HIS A 1061 -11.95 43.97 42.84
N ALA A 1062 -11.23 43.35 41.90
CA ALA A 1062 -9.80 43.06 42.04
C ALA A 1062 -8.93 44.31 42.22
N THR A 1063 -9.24 45.39 41.51
CA THR A 1063 -8.45 46.64 41.54
C THR A 1063 -8.54 47.37 42.88
N LYS A 1064 -9.68 47.28 43.55
CA LYS A 1064 -9.97 47.99 44.81
C LYS A 1064 -10.10 47.05 46.02
N GLN A 1065 -9.91 45.75 45.79
CA GLN A 1065 -9.87 44.67 46.77
C GLN A 1065 -11.07 44.63 47.72
N TYR A 1066 -12.29 44.55 47.17
CA TYR A 1066 -13.49 44.48 48.00
C TYR A 1066 -14.60 43.64 47.37
N TRP A 1067 -15.52 43.19 48.22
CA TRP A 1067 -16.70 42.42 47.84
C TRP A 1067 -17.94 43.30 47.79
N SER A 1068 -18.80 43.06 46.80
CA SER A 1068 -20.12 43.71 46.72
C SER A 1068 -21.14 42.82 46.02
N LEU A 1069 -22.39 43.26 46.02
CA LEU A 1069 -23.40 42.69 45.13
C LEU A 1069 -23.25 43.29 43.73
N LYS A 1070 -23.45 42.49 42.67
CA LYS A 1070 -23.30 42.92 41.26
C LYS A 1070 -24.12 44.17 40.92
N GLY A 1071 -25.31 44.31 41.51
CA GLY A 1071 -26.22 45.44 41.30
C GLY A 1071 -26.08 46.60 42.31
N ASP A 1072 -25.27 46.43 43.37
CA ASP A 1072 -25.07 47.46 44.39
C ASP A 1072 -23.59 47.52 44.83
N PRO A 1073 -22.73 48.19 44.05
CA PRO A 1073 -21.30 48.27 44.31
C PRO A 1073 -20.92 49.16 45.51
N LYS A 1074 -21.89 49.87 46.11
CA LYS A 1074 -21.67 50.70 47.31
C LYS A 1074 -21.74 49.85 48.58
N VAL A 1075 -22.48 48.74 48.57
CA VAL A 1075 -22.56 47.80 49.68
C VAL A 1075 -21.28 46.97 49.73
N ARG A 1076 -20.44 47.26 50.71
CA ARG A 1076 -19.24 46.48 51.03
C ARG A 1076 -19.63 45.27 51.87
N ILE A 1077 -19.04 44.13 51.55
CA ILE A 1077 -19.26 42.88 52.27
C ILE A 1077 -17.91 42.44 52.84
N GLU A 1078 -17.87 42.22 54.14
CA GLU A 1078 -16.67 41.73 54.81
C GLU A 1078 -16.49 40.23 54.56
N PRO A 1079 -15.25 39.72 54.41
CA PRO A 1079 -15.00 38.29 54.19
C PRO A 1079 -15.64 37.37 55.25
N GLU A 1080 -15.78 37.86 56.49
CA GLU A 1080 -16.37 37.15 57.64
C GLU A 1080 -17.88 36.85 57.48
N ASP A 1081 -18.54 37.61 56.61
CA ASP A 1081 -19.96 37.49 56.31
C ASP A 1081 -20.22 36.58 55.11
N LEU A 1082 -19.18 36.14 54.41
CA LEU A 1082 -19.28 35.24 53.27
C LEU A 1082 -19.56 33.80 53.72
N LEU A 1083 -20.40 33.12 52.94
CA LEU A 1083 -20.78 31.73 53.17
C LEU A 1083 -20.77 31.00 51.81
N ILE A 1084 -19.99 29.92 51.73
CA ILE A 1084 -20.01 29.02 50.56
C ILE A 1084 -21.30 28.22 50.62
N THR A 1085 -22.04 28.27 49.53
CA THR A 1085 -23.30 27.54 49.36
C THR A 1085 -22.98 26.22 48.67
N PRO A 1086 -23.23 25.06 49.30
CA PRO A 1086 -22.97 23.78 48.66
C PRO A 1086 -23.85 23.61 47.42
N MET A 1087 -23.33 22.92 46.40
CA MET A 1087 -24.15 22.53 45.25
C MET A 1087 -25.30 21.65 45.73
N PRO A 1088 -26.54 21.85 45.22
CA PRO A 1088 -27.62 20.92 45.49
C PRO A 1088 -27.19 19.52 45.04
N THR A 1089 -27.20 18.55 45.94
CA THR A 1089 -27.05 17.13 45.58
C THR A 1089 -28.18 16.77 44.63
N VAL A 1090 -27.84 16.51 43.36
CA VAL A 1090 -28.74 15.97 42.34
C VAL A 1090 -28.79 14.45 42.47
#